data_AF-A0A959BEZ0-F1
#
_entry.id   AF-A0A959BEZ0-F1
#
_cell.length_a   1.000
_cell.length_b   1.000
_cell.length_c   1.000
_cell.angle_alpha   90.00
_cell.angle_beta   90.00
_cell.angle_gamma   90.00
#
_symmetry.space_group_name_H-M   'P 1'
#
loop_
_entity.id
_entity.type
_entity.pdbx_description
1 polymer ?
#
loop_
_entity_poly.entity_id
_entity_poly.type
_entity_poly.pdbx_seq_one_letter_code
_entity_poly.pdbx_strand_id
1 'polypeptide(L)'
;MDAQNGNDNNTGLAGSFLGGNTGPWRTLSKVNDTFFAPGDSILLKRGAVWTDGPLEPQNGGAPGGTITIQETVLGQPLSFDLADPDNNNCVYFGAYGSSPDKPKIDCQGSRGIILSHNYIIVEGLHVDNGGNNMLWLNRSDGIFYVNIKDVDVTHCASNAVRFSEGGGNIWLKDVYVYDYGTNGILLNGSPNNLLKHVLVEDCWVENPTTQDLEDAITCHQHDNTYDLEGYIIIRNNTIIRAGEDGIDITSGTHILLDGNDIRYSFAAGILLSKPWVNTVEVRNNFIYSNSFDQGNGDLSIRVANVWAYNNVIAGNGHNCLSISDTDNTKIWNNVIAPMNRTGNLIRFTDNVGRVELKNNIFDFSQVDQKIYGVITSDILFDNNCYFGTSSSQEVYDGLSFQEYRDANPLFEPNGFWGNPEFVSPVRTAPDFFRLAPTSPCIDRGVSVPVLQDFWGTPRPQGPQIDMGIYEQSELDCNPDPNVTTYPGDPCDDGDPTTIDDVIDANCNCAGTPTACTGVGDADGDGVCANMDCDDNDPNIAYQPGDACDDGNPNTIGETIQLDCSCGGGTPGAQVILSCSRITEGDDDAEEHASGYVSLTSSDLELANDPGRGDQVIGLRFQGLNIPQGARIVSASIQFTAEDNENDNPSSLTISGEANDNPGGFLASYQNVSTRPRTNALVQWAPAEWQNVGDAGTAQQTPDLSTIIQEIVDRNSYSSNSSIVLLIEGNGRRVAESFNGSASEAPQLCIEYATSTVSFDCPVLQANIGSLCNDGNPNTINDAIDANCNCTGTPVACPGIGDADGDGLCADVDCDDNNPNITTQPGDACNDGDNTTINDIIDANCNCTGTPTTCTGIGDADGDGVCADVDCDDNNPNITSQTGDACNDGDNTTVNDVIDANCNCAGTPTTCTGIGDADGDGVCADVDCDDNDPNITSQVGRRCLQRWRPHHHQ
;
A
#
# COMPACT_ATOMS: atom_id res chain seq x y z
N MET A 1 -29.35 -4.60 -24.22
CA MET A 1 -29.66 -4.13 -25.60
C MET A 1 -28.65 -4.68 -26.60
N ASP A 2 -29.02 -4.88 -27.87
CA ASP A 2 -28.10 -5.28 -28.94
C ASP A 2 -28.52 -4.57 -30.24
N ALA A 3 -27.70 -3.66 -30.75
CA ALA A 3 -28.01 -2.85 -31.93
C ALA A 3 -28.19 -3.68 -33.22
N GLN A 4 -27.54 -4.85 -33.30
CA GLN A 4 -27.55 -5.69 -34.49
C GLN A 4 -28.61 -6.79 -34.41
N ASN A 5 -28.67 -7.48 -33.27
CA ASN A 5 -29.49 -8.69 -33.09
C ASN A 5 -30.74 -8.47 -32.23
N GLY A 6 -30.91 -7.28 -31.65
CA GLY A 6 -32.07 -6.94 -30.84
C GLY A 6 -33.36 -6.73 -31.64
N ASN A 7 -34.49 -6.69 -30.93
CA ASN A 7 -35.80 -6.33 -31.49
C ASN A 7 -36.62 -5.60 -30.42
N ASP A 8 -37.18 -4.43 -30.75
CA ASP A 8 -37.90 -3.59 -29.78
C ASP A 8 -39.29 -4.15 -29.40
N ASN A 9 -39.74 -5.20 -30.09
CA ASN A 9 -40.89 -6.01 -29.67
C ASN A 9 -40.53 -7.04 -28.59
N ASN A 10 -39.25 -7.15 -28.24
CA ASN A 10 -38.81 -7.98 -27.13
C ASN A 10 -39.10 -7.29 -25.79
N THR A 11 -39.09 -8.08 -24.72
CA THR A 11 -39.22 -7.56 -23.35
C THR A 11 -37.99 -6.82 -22.86
N GLY A 12 -36.81 -7.05 -23.47
CA GLY A 12 -35.55 -6.46 -23.03
C GLY A 12 -34.90 -7.18 -21.84
N LEU A 13 -35.53 -8.23 -21.30
CA LEU A 13 -35.08 -9.01 -20.14
C LEU A 13 -34.50 -10.36 -20.56
N ALA A 14 -33.34 -10.72 -20.02
CA ALA A 14 -32.76 -12.05 -20.21
C ALA A 14 -33.53 -13.11 -19.39
N GLY A 15 -33.89 -14.25 -20.00
CA GLY A 15 -34.26 -15.46 -19.26
C GLY A 15 -35.70 -15.58 -18.72
N SER A 16 -36.71 -14.95 -19.33
CA SER A 16 -38.10 -15.20 -18.91
C SER A 16 -38.55 -16.64 -19.27
N PHE A 17 -38.80 -17.46 -18.26
CA PHE A 17 -39.25 -18.86 -18.32
C PHE A 17 -40.69 -19.07 -18.85
N LEU A 18 -41.30 -18.04 -19.45
CA LEU A 18 -42.64 -18.10 -20.00
C LEU A 18 -42.56 -17.67 -21.46
N GLY A 19 -42.60 -18.65 -22.38
CA GLY A 19 -42.43 -18.46 -23.82
C GLY A 19 -43.05 -17.16 -24.36
N GLY A 20 -42.20 -16.32 -24.93
CA GLY A 20 -42.49 -14.98 -25.46
C GLY A 20 -41.21 -14.34 -26.00
N ASN A 21 -41.30 -13.15 -26.60
CA ASN A 21 -40.16 -12.43 -27.17
C ASN A 21 -39.19 -11.92 -26.07
N THR A 22 -38.36 -12.79 -25.49
CA THR A 22 -37.47 -12.50 -24.35
C THR A 22 -36.06 -12.06 -24.73
N GLY A 23 -35.89 -11.42 -25.90
CA GLY A 23 -34.59 -10.95 -26.37
C GLY A 23 -34.25 -9.51 -25.93
N PRO A 24 -33.06 -9.01 -26.28
CA PRO A 24 -32.69 -7.62 -26.03
C PRO A 24 -33.49 -6.65 -26.92
N TRP A 25 -33.72 -5.43 -26.44
CA TRP A 25 -34.12 -4.31 -27.29
C TRP A 25 -33.00 -3.92 -28.26
N ARG A 26 -33.37 -3.26 -29.35
CA ARG A 26 -32.48 -2.84 -30.43
C ARG A 26 -32.11 -1.36 -30.37
N THR A 27 -33.09 -0.48 -30.16
CA THR A 27 -32.96 0.96 -30.40
C THR A 27 -32.85 1.78 -29.12
N LEU A 28 -32.12 2.90 -29.16
CA LEU A 28 -32.12 3.90 -28.08
C LEU A 28 -33.50 4.56 -27.98
N SER A 29 -34.22 4.73 -29.10
CA SER A 29 -35.61 5.21 -29.07
C SER A 29 -36.49 4.38 -28.13
N LYS A 30 -36.30 3.05 -28.07
CA LYS A 30 -37.06 2.19 -27.16
C LYS A 30 -36.73 2.47 -25.69
N VAL A 31 -35.46 2.78 -25.38
CA VAL A 31 -35.04 3.19 -24.03
C VAL A 31 -35.64 4.54 -23.68
N ASN A 32 -35.53 5.51 -24.58
CA ASN A 32 -36.05 6.86 -24.40
C ASN A 32 -37.58 6.94 -24.34
N ASP A 33 -38.30 5.88 -24.67
CA ASP A 33 -39.77 5.79 -24.55
C ASP A 33 -40.22 4.96 -23.33
N THR A 34 -39.28 4.46 -22.52
CA THR A 34 -39.55 3.57 -21.39
C THR A 34 -39.35 4.29 -20.07
N PHE A 35 -40.27 4.06 -19.13
CA PHE A 35 -40.16 4.51 -17.75
C PHE A 35 -39.56 3.41 -16.89
N PHE A 36 -38.49 3.72 -16.17
CA PHE A 36 -37.72 2.78 -15.34
C PHE A 36 -38.12 2.88 -13.86
N ALA A 37 -38.01 1.78 -13.12
CA ALA A 37 -38.08 1.79 -11.67
C ALA A 37 -36.70 2.18 -11.07
N PRO A 38 -36.65 2.79 -9.87
CA PRO A 38 -35.40 2.97 -9.14
C PRO A 38 -34.64 1.64 -8.98
N GLY A 39 -33.34 1.64 -9.30
CA GLY A 39 -32.49 0.44 -9.31
C GLY A 39 -32.48 -0.35 -10.64
N ASP A 40 -33.29 0.03 -11.63
CA ASP A 40 -33.25 -0.62 -12.95
C ASP A 40 -31.92 -0.40 -13.65
N SER A 41 -31.47 -1.42 -14.40
CA SER A 41 -30.22 -1.41 -15.18
C SER A 41 -30.47 -1.61 -16.67
N ILE A 42 -29.88 -0.74 -17.49
CA ILE A 42 -29.95 -0.75 -18.94
C ILE A 42 -28.54 -0.97 -19.48
N LEU A 43 -28.29 -2.19 -19.96
CA LEU A 43 -26.96 -2.59 -20.42
C LEU A 43 -26.88 -2.59 -21.95
N LEU A 44 -25.90 -1.88 -22.51
CA LEU A 44 -25.58 -1.82 -23.94
C LEU A 44 -24.47 -2.83 -24.26
N LYS A 45 -24.60 -3.55 -25.37
CA LYS A 45 -23.61 -4.57 -25.75
C LYS A 45 -22.30 -3.93 -26.18
N ARG A 46 -21.18 -4.37 -25.60
CA ARG A 46 -19.83 -3.99 -26.00
C ARG A 46 -19.58 -4.31 -27.48
N GLY A 47 -18.88 -3.42 -28.18
CA GLY A 47 -18.63 -3.48 -29.63
C GLY A 47 -19.81 -3.13 -30.54
N ALA A 48 -21.01 -2.87 -29.99
CA ALA A 48 -22.15 -2.42 -30.78
C ALA A 48 -22.18 -0.89 -30.95
N VAL A 49 -22.76 -0.43 -32.06
CA VAL A 49 -22.87 0.99 -32.41
C VAL A 49 -24.35 1.38 -32.57
N TRP A 50 -24.77 2.45 -31.91
CA TRP A 50 -26.09 3.07 -32.04
C TRP A 50 -25.99 4.39 -32.80
N THR A 51 -26.90 4.60 -33.75
CA THR A 51 -26.94 5.79 -34.62
C THR A 51 -28.37 6.37 -34.72
N ASP A 52 -29.31 5.88 -33.92
CA ASP A 52 -30.73 6.17 -34.02
C ASP A 52 -31.19 7.36 -33.17
N GLY A 53 -30.26 8.07 -32.53
CA GLY A 53 -30.50 9.29 -31.76
C GLY A 53 -29.70 9.33 -30.47
N PRO A 54 -29.95 10.35 -29.61
CA PRO A 54 -29.33 10.43 -28.31
C PRO A 54 -29.86 9.37 -27.35
N LEU A 55 -29.12 9.07 -26.28
CA LEU A 55 -29.66 8.41 -25.09
C LEU A 55 -30.24 9.48 -24.16
N GLU A 56 -31.56 9.46 -23.97
CA GLU A 56 -32.30 10.47 -23.20
C GLU A 56 -33.37 9.76 -22.35
N PRO A 57 -33.01 9.32 -21.13
CA PRO A 57 -33.94 8.60 -20.25
C PRO A 57 -35.14 9.46 -19.81
N GLN A 58 -36.34 8.86 -19.81
CA GLN A 58 -37.60 9.52 -19.40
C GLN A 58 -37.68 9.82 -17.91
N ASN A 59 -36.88 9.13 -17.09
CA ASN A 59 -36.79 9.33 -15.65
C ASN A 59 -35.46 8.81 -15.11
N GLY A 60 -35.19 9.12 -13.85
CA GLY A 60 -34.09 8.54 -13.09
C GLY A 60 -34.60 7.80 -11.85
N GLY A 61 -33.69 7.51 -10.93
CA GLY A 61 -33.96 6.79 -9.68
C GLY A 61 -34.62 7.62 -8.59
N ALA A 62 -34.51 7.15 -7.34
CA ALA A 62 -35.07 7.80 -6.16
C ALA A 62 -34.23 7.48 -4.93
N PRO A 63 -34.08 8.41 -3.96
CA PRO A 63 -33.15 8.24 -2.85
C PRO A 63 -33.44 6.97 -2.02
N GLY A 64 -32.37 6.25 -1.66
CA GLY A 64 -32.42 4.97 -0.93
C GLY A 64 -32.32 5.09 0.60
N GLY A 65 -31.85 6.24 1.10
CA GLY A 65 -31.62 6.56 2.53
C GLY A 65 -30.74 7.80 2.67
N THR A 66 -30.78 8.51 3.80
CA THR A 66 -30.04 9.77 4.02
C THR A 66 -28.56 9.56 4.32
N ILE A 67 -27.68 10.36 3.71
CA ILE A 67 -26.27 10.51 4.12
C ILE A 67 -26.00 11.96 4.51
N THR A 68 -25.24 12.16 5.58
CA THR A 68 -24.96 13.46 6.20
C THR A 68 -23.56 13.91 5.80
N ILE A 69 -23.45 15.10 5.20
CA ILE A 69 -22.16 15.79 4.98
C ILE A 69 -21.79 16.50 6.28
N GLN A 70 -20.65 16.18 6.88
CA GLN A 70 -20.06 17.00 7.95
C GLN A 70 -18.96 17.88 7.37
N GLU A 71 -19.12 19.19 7.47
CA GLU A 71 -18.04 20.15 7.28
C GLU A 71 -17.08 20.05 8.48
N THR A 72 -15.79 19.88 8.21
CA THR A 72 -14.76 20.10 9.25
C THR A 72 -13.91 21.31 8.89
N VAL A 73 -13.41 21.96 9.94
CA VAL A 73 -12.84 23.30 9.99
C VAL A 73 -11.48 23.39 9.27
N LEU A 74 -11.26 24.54 8.63
CA LEU A 74 -9.98 25.09 8.14
C LEU A 74 -8.72 24.60 8.88
N GLY A 75 -7.81 23.92 8.17
CA GLY A 75 -6.43 23.66 8.63
C GLY A 75 -6.02 22.20 8.85
N GLN A 76 -6.68 21.22 8.23
CA GLN A 76 -6.30 19.80 8.20
C GLN A 76 -6.44 19.25 6.76
N PRO A 77 -5.68 18.20 6.37
CA PRO A 77 -5.87 17.52 5.09
C PRO A 77 -7.31 17.00 4.99
N LEU A 78 -7.96 17.37 3.90
CA LEU A 78 -9.37 17.09 3.68
C LEU A 78 -9.56 15.61 3.31
N SER A 79 -9.96 14.79 4.28
CA SER A 79 -10.57 13.47 4.02
C SER A 79 -12.03 13.70 3.65
N PHE A 80 -12.33 13.68 2.34
CA PHE A 80 -13.69 13.77 1.84
C PHE A 80 -14.19 12.41 1.42
N ASP A 81 -14.86 11.73 2.33
CA ASP A 81 -15.74 10.63 1.97
C ASP A 81 -17.07 11.23 1.49
N LEU A 82 -17.03 11.73 0.26
CA LEU A 82 -18.20 12.15 -0.50
C LEU A 82 -19.05 10.90 -0.71
N ALA A 83 -19.98 10.66 0.22
CA ALA A 83 -20.75 9.44 0.33
C ALA A 83 -21.18 8.87 -1.03
N ASP A 84 -20.84 7.60 -1.27
CA ASP A 84 -21.09 6.94 -2.55
C ASP A 84 -22.56 7.08 -2.97
N PRO A 85 -22.85 7.82 -4.05
CA PRO A 85 -24.21 7.99 -4.54
C PRO A 85 -24.83 6.70 -5.08
N ASP A 86 -24.05 5.62 -5.26
CA ASP A 86 -24.53 4.31 -5.72
C ASP A 86 -25.53 3.68 -4.71
N ASN A 87 -25.57 4.19 -3.47
CA ASN A 87 -26.57 3.86 -2.45
C ASN A 87 -27.99 4.45 -2.68
N ASN A 88 -28.22 5.19 -3.78
CA ASN A 88 -29.46 5.94 -4.01
C ASN A 88 -30.45 5.30 -5.02
N ASN A 89 -30.48 3.97 -5.16
CA ASN A 89 -31.36 3.26 -6.13
C ASN A 89 -31.40 3.96 -7.51
N CYS A 90 -30.23 4.38 -8.02
CA CYS A 90 -30.10 5.07 -9.28
C CYS A 90 -30.58 4.20 -10.45
N VAL A 91 -31.01 4.84 -11.55
CA VAL A 91 -31.16 4.12 -12.82
C VAL A 91 -29.78 4.03 -13.47
N TYR A 92 -29.35 2.81 -13.77
CA TYR A 92 -28.00 2.51 -14.22
C TYR A 92 -27.95 2.28 -15.74
N PHE A 93 -27.09 3.00 -16.45
CA PHE A 93 -26.79 2.81 -17.87
C PHE A 93 -25.36 2.34 -18.03
N GLY A 94 -25.18 1.10 -18.48
CA GLY A 94 -23.86 0.48 -18.52
C GLY A 94 -23.61 -0.39 -19.73
N ALA A 95 -22.55 -1.18 -19.67
CA ALA A 95 -22.13 -2.07 -20.74
C ALA A 95 -22.24 -3.56 -20.34
N TYR A 96 -22.39 -4.47 -21.30
CA TYR A 96 -22.24 -5.91 -21.10
C TYR A 96 -21.59 -6.62 -22.29
N GLY A 97 -21.06 -7.82 -22.05
CA GLY A 97 -20.39 -8.63 -23.06
C GLY A 97 -18.86 -8.49 -23.02
N SER A 98 -18.16 -9.34 -23.79
CA SER A 98 -16.72 -9.53 -23.69
C SER A 98 -15.88 -8.74 -24.70
N SER A 99 -16.50 -7.93 -25.56
CA SER A 99 -15.75 -7.12 -26.53
C SER A 99 -14.91 -6.06 -25.81
N PRO A 100 -13.64 -5.84 -26.21
CA PRO A 100 -12.80 -4.81 -25.60
C PRO A 100 -13.34 -3.40 -25.89
N ASP A 101 -14.01 -3.20 -27.03
CA ASP A 101 -14.60 -1.92 -27.41
C ASP A 101 -15.86 -1.61 -26.58
N LYS A 102 -15.92 -0.40 -26.01
CA LYS A 102 -17.11 0.12 -25.31
C LYS A 102 -18.30 0.20 -26.27
N PRO A 103 -19.55 0.09 -25.79
CA PRO A 103 -20.72 0.37 -26.60
C PRO A 103 -20.68 1.81 -27.10
N LYS A 104 -20.81 2.01 -28.40
CA LYS A 104 -20.64 3.31 -29.05
C LYS A 104 -21.99 3.96 -29.39
N ILE A 105 -22.23 5.16 -28.90
CA ILE A 105 -23.29 6.06 -29.36
C ILE A 105 -22.65 7.02 -30.36
N ASP A 106 -22.88 6.77 -31.65
CA ASP A 106 -22.41 7.62 -32.73
C ASP A 106 -23.49 8.67 -33.04
N CYS A 107 -23.18 9.91 -32.69
CA CYS A 107 -24.15 11.00 -32.65
C CYS A 107 -24.48 11.56 -34.04
N GLN A 108 -23.71 11.23 -35.07
CA GLN A 108 -23.93 11.67 -36.45
C GLN A 108 -24.13 13.20 -36.58
N GLY A 109 -23.33 13.99 -35.85
CA GLY A 109 -23.45 15.44 -35.81
C GLY A 109 -24.58 15.99 -34.92
N SER A 110 -25.20 15.14 -34.10
CA SER A 110 -26.21 15.51 -33.10
C SER A 110 -25.62 15.56 -31.68
N ARG A 111 -26.49 15.43 -30.66
CA ARG A 111 -26.15 15.25 -29.24
C ARG A 111 -25.99 13.76 -28.92
N GLY A 112 -25.24 13.45 -27.87
CA GLY A 112 -25.00 12.09 -27.38
C GLY A 112 -25.94 11.66 -26.27
N ILE A 113 -25.55 11.83 -25.02
CA ILE A 113 -26.33 11.49 -23.83
C ILE A 113 -26.92 12.78 -23.23
N ILE A 114 -28.22 12.77 -22.97
CA ILE A 114 -28.94 13.89 -22.36
C ILE A 114 -29.57 13.42 -21.06
N LEU A 115 -29.11 13.98 -19.94
CA LEU A 115 -29.59 13.66 -18.60
C LEU A 115 -30.44 14.82 -18.08
N SER A 116 -31.76 14.61 -18.00
CA SER A 116 -32.72 15.60 -17.50
C SER A 116 -33.37 15.21 -16.17
N HIS A 117 -32.86 14.15 -15.55
CA HIS A 117 -33.39 13.55 -14.32
C HIS A 117 -32.26 13.24 -13.33
N ASN A 118 -32.62 13.18 -12.05
CA ASN A 118 -31.69 12.92 -10.94
C ASN A 118 -31.51 11.41 -10.71
N TYR A 119 -30.51 11.02 -9.92
CA TYR A 119 -30.26 9.62 -9.53
C TYR A 119 -29.99 8.73 -10.76
N ILE A 120 -28.97 9.08 -11.51
CA ILE A 120 -28.55 8.37 -12.73
C ILE A 120 -27.07 8.02 -12.64
N ILE A 121 -26.74 6.79 -13.04
CA ILE A 121 -25.35 6.36 -13.25
C ILE A 121 -25.18 6.05 -14.74
N VAL A 122 -24.11 6.56 -15.34
CA VAL A 122 -23.68 6.22 -16.69
C VAL A 122 -22.26 5.70 -16.62
N GLU A 123 -22.04 4.47 -17.11
CA GLU A 123 -20.74 3.81 -16.99
C GLU A 123 -20.30 3.05 -18.24
N GLY A 124 -19.01 3.14 -18.58
CA GLY A 124 -18.39 2.23 -19.55
C GLY A 124 -18.88 2.42 -21.00
N LEU A 125 -19.32 3.63 -21.36
CA LEU A 125 -19.85 3.96 -22.68
C LEU A 125 -18.86 4.80 -23.51
N HIS A 126 -19.02 4.78 -24.84
CA HIS A 126 -18.31 5.67 -25.77
C HIS A 126 -19.30 6.53 -26.54
N VAL A 127 -19.19 7.84 -26.45
CA VAL A 127 -20.02 8.82 -27.15
C VAL A 127 -19.13 9.53 -28.18
N ASP A 128 -19.49 9.46 -29.46
CA ASP A 128 -18.60 9.94 -30.54
C ASP A 128 -19.33 10.75 -31.62
N ASN A 129 -18.57 11.50 -32.41
CA ASN A 129 -19.02 12.17 -33.65
C ASN A 129 -20.20 13.14 -33.41
N GLY A 130 -20.02 14.02 -32.43
CA GLY A 130 -21.00 15.01 -31.98
C GLY A 130 -20.93 16.34 -32.72
N GLY A 131 -22.10 16.93 -32.99
CA GLY A 131 -22.21 18.31 -33.50
C GLY A 131 -22.70 19.30 -32.45
N ASN A 132 -22.86 18.87 -31.20
CA ASN A 132 -23.38 19.64 -30.08
C ASN A 132 -22.84 19.09 -28.75
N ASN A 133 -23.40 19.52 -27.61
CA ASN A 133 -22.99 18.99 -26.30
C ASN A 133 -23.19 17.47 -26.25
N MET A 134 -22.14 16.74 -25.89
CA MET A 134 -22.11 15.28 -26.00
C MET A 134 -22.70 14.58 -24.79
N LEU A 135 -22.23 14.94 -23.60
CA LEU A 135 -22.81 14.52 -22.33
C LEU A 135 -23.43 15.75 -21.67
N TRP A 136 -24.74 15.88 -21.80
CA TRP A 136 -25.45 17.10 -21.44
C TRP A 136 -26.37 16.87 -20.24
N LEU A 137 -25.97 17.39 -19.09
CA LEU A 137 -26.75 17.41 -17.87
C LEU A 137 -27.71 18.61 -17.91
N ASN A 138 -28.90 18.36 -18.43
CA ASN A 138 -29.83 19.38 -18.89
C ASN A 138 -31.15 19.34 -18.12
N ARG A 139 -31.15 19.92 -16.93
CA ARG A 139 -32.34 20.03 -16.07
C ARG A 139 -32.49 21.46 -15.57
N SER A 140 -33.65 22.08 -15.77
CA SER A 140 -33.86 23.53 -15.53
C SER A 140 -33.89 23.94 -14.06
N ASP A 141 -34.14 23.00 -13.15
CA ASP A 141 -34.22 23.20 -11.69
C ASP A 141 -33.01 22.60 -10.95
N GLY A 142 -31.90 22.38 -11.67
CA GLY A 142 -30.69 21.74 -11.16
C GLY A 142 -30.76 20.21 -11.19
N ILE A 143 -29.62 19.59 -11.50
CA ILE A 143 -29.48 18.13 -11.57
C ILE A 143 -28.75 17.59 -10.35
N PHE A 144 -29.21 16.48 -9.78
CA PHE A 144 -28.65 15.95 -8.54
C PHE A 144 -28.38 14.46 -8.60
N TYR A 145 -27.33 14.02 -7.91
CA TYR A 145 -26.97 12.60 -7.77
C TYR A 145 -26.77 11.93 -9.12
N VAL A 146 -25.80 12.44 -9.88
CA VAL A 146 -25.41 11.88 -11.18
C VAL A 146 -23.97 11.40 -11.10
N ASN A 147 -23.73 10.16 -11.53
CA ASN A 147 -22.41 9.56 -11.58
C ASN A 147 -22.07 9.16 -13.01
N ILE A 148 -20.94 9.63 -13.52
CA ILE A 148 -20.45 9.32 -14.86
C ILE A 148 -19.05 8.72 -14.67
N LYS A 149 -18.93 7.41 -14.95
CA LYS A 149 -17.71 6.63 -14.70
C LYS A 149 -17.20 5.98 -16.00
N ASP A 150 -15.90 6.00 -16.28
CA ASP A 150 -15.32 5.31 -17.43
C ASP A 150 -16.06 5.61 -18.75
N VAL A 151 -16.39 6.88 -19.02
CA VAL A 151 -17.07 7.29 -20.27
C VAL A 151 -16.08 7.97 -21.20
N ASP A 152 -15.98 7.46 -22.42
CA ASP A 152 -15.18 8.08 -23.47
C ASP A 152 -16.08 9.05 -24.27
N VAL A 153 -15.66 10.30 -24.45
CA VAL A 153 -16.33 11.31 -25.26
C VAL A 153 -15.34 11.85 -26.30
N THR A 154 -15.57 11.55 -27.57
CA THR A 154 -14.61 11.89 -28.64
C THR A 154 -15.26 12.63 -29.81
N HIS A 155 -14.46 13.41 -30.54
CA HIS A 155 -14.85 14.11 -31.78
C HIS A 155 -16.14 14.91 -31.60
N CYS A 156 -16.10 15.93 -30.75
CA CYS A 156 -17.23 16.78 -30.38
C CYS A 156 -17.03 18.18 -30.95
N ALA A 157 -17.96 18.71 -31.74
CA ALA A 157 -17.88 20.09 -32.25
C ALA A 157 -18.23 21.19 -31.21
N SER A 158 -18.56 20.81 -29.96
CA SER A 158 -18.91 21.73 -28.87
C SER A 158 -18.40 21.17 -27.54
N ASN A 159 -19.14 21.32 -26.43
CA ASN A 159 -18.68 20.88 -25.12
C ASN A 159 -18.79 19.36 -24.98
N ALA A 160 -17.74 18.69 -24.52
CA ALA A 160 -17.79 17.24 -24.34
C ALA A 160 -18.71 16.88 -23.16
N VAL A 161 -18.53 17.54 -22.01
CA VAL A 161 -19.45 17.47 -20.87
C VAL A 161 -19.96 18.86 -20.54
N ARG A 162 -21.28 19.00 -20.36
CA ARG A 162 -21.89 20.30 -20.04
C ARG A 162 -23.05 20.15 -19.07
N PHE A 163 -23.11 21.10 -18.14
CA PHE A 163 -24.21 21.30 -17.22
C PHE A 163 -25.11 22.43 -17.77
N SER A 164 -26.38 22.55 -17.36
CA SER A 164 -27.25 23.65 -17.83
C SER A 164 -27.58 24.68 -16.75
N GLU A 165 -28.08 24.24 -15.60
CA GLU A 165 -28.67 25.08 -14.54
C GLU A 165 -28.30 24.52 -13.16
N GLY A 166 -27.02 24.21 -12.94
CA GLY A 166 -26.45 23.77 -11.66
C GLY A 166 -27.02 22.49 -11.09
N GLY A 167 -27.12 22.43 -9.76
CA GLY A 167 -27.49 21.23 -9.01
C GLY A 167 -26.37 20.76 -8.09
N GLY A 168 -26.22 19.46 -7.86
CA GLY A 168 -25.09 19.00 -7.05
C GLY A 168 -25.09 17.54 -6.63
N ASN A 169 -23.99 17.13 -5.98
CA ASN A 169 -23.64 15.74 -5.76
C ASN A 169 -23.47 15.06 -7.13
N ILE A 170 -22.43 15.44 -7.84
CA ILE A 170 -22.14 14.96 -9.20
C ILE A 170 -20.70 14.50 -9.27
N TRP A 171 -20.50 13.30 -9.82
CA TRP A 171 -19.19 12.68 -9.96
C TRP A 171 -18.89 12.41 -11.42
N LEU A 172 -17.75 12.91 -11.89
CA LEU A 172 -17.13 12.55 -13.15
C LEU A 172 -15.84 11.82 -12.79
N LYS A 173 -15.79 10.51 -13.04
CA LYS A 173 -14.61 9.66 -12.77
C LYS A 173 -14.16 8.95 -14.03
N ASP A 174 -12.87 8.97 -14.32
CA ASP A 174 -12.29 8.27 -15.49
C ASP A 174 -12.93 8.65 -16.83
N VAL A 175 -13.38 9.90 -16.95
CA VAL A 175 -13.95 10.39 -18.19
C VAL A 175 -12.82 10.74 -19.14
N TYR A 176 -12.82 10.14 -20.32
CA TYR A 176 -11.84 10.41 -21.37
C TYR A 176 -12.44 11.34 -22.42
N VAL A 177 -11.98 12.57 -22.49
CA VAL A 177 -12.40 13.58 -23.46
C VAL A 177 -11.28 13.81 -24.47
N TYR A 178 -11.60 13.65 -25.76
CA TYR A 178 -10.62 13.85 -26.83
C TYR A 178 -11.24 14.54 -28.05
N ASP A 179 -10.56 15.56 -28.59
CA ASP A 179 -10.98 16.31 -29.79
C ASP A 179 -12.36 16.96 -29.61
N TYR A 180 -12.39 17.99 -28.76
CA TYR A 180 -13.58 18.78 -28.42
C TYR A 180 -13.47 20.21 -29.00
N GLY A 181 -14.61 20.79 -29.35
CA GLY A 181 -14.67 22.03 -30.14
C GLY A 181 -14.91 23.30 -29.33
N THR A 182 -15.44 23.19 -28.10
CA THR A 182 -15.47 24.31 -27.15
C THR A 182 -14.77 23.91 -25.86
N ASN A 183 -15.47 23.64 -24.75
CA ASN A 183 -14.84 23.20 -23.52
C ASN A 183 -14.82 21.68 -23.41
N GLY A 184 -13.80 21.11 -22.79
CA GLY A 184 -13.79 19.69 -22.46
C GLY A 184 -14.92 19.39 -21.47
N ILE A 185 -14.80 19.92 -20.26
CA ILE A 185 -15.78 19.78 -19.18
C ILE A 185 -16.19 21.17 -18.71
N LEU A 186 -17.44 21.55 -18.97
CA LEU A 186 -18.02 22.82 -18.56
C LEU A 186 -18.94 22.64 -17.35
N LEU A 187 -18.42 22.91 -16.16
CA LEU A 187 -19.16 22.95 -14.90
C LEU A 187 -19.85 24.31 -14.77
N ASN A 188 -21.17 24.34 -14.91
CA ASN A 188 -21.93 25.57 -14.77
C ASN A 188 -23.10 25.41 -13.80
N GLY A 189 -23.33 26.46 -13.03
CA GLY A 189 -24.55 26.64 -12.27
C GLY A 189 -25.40 27.74 -12.87
N SER A 190 -26.29 28.31 -12.06
CA SER A 190 -26.89 29.61 -12.33
C SER A 190 -27.20 30.33 -11.02
N PRO A 191 -27.47 31.66 -11.03
CA PRO A 191 -27.88 32.38 -9.83
C PRO A 191 -29.15 31.85 -9.16
N ASN A 192 -29.97 31.07 -9.87
CA ASN A 192 -31.18 30.46 -9.33
C ASN A 192 -30.93 29.04 -8.81
N ASN A 193 -29.96 28.34 -9.36
CA ASN A 193 -29.61 26.96 -9.03
C ASN A 193 -28.08 26.83 -9.05
N LEU A 194 -27.45 27.03 -7.90
CA LEU A 194 -26.01 26.96 -7.78
C LEU A 194 -25.54 25.51 -8.00
N LEU A 195 -24.40 25.33 -8.67
CA LEU A 195 -23.74 24.04 -8.80
C LEU A 195 -22.87 23.80 -7.56
N LYS A 196 -23.03 22.64 -6.91
CA LYS A 196 -22.32 22.30 -5.67
C LYS A 196 -21.95 20.83 -5.51
N HIS A 197 -20.92 20.54 -4.74
CA HIS A 197 -20.47 19.17 -4.44
C HIS A 197 -20.23 18.38 -5.72
N VAL A 198 -19.25 18.84 -6.50
CA VAL A 198 -18.86 18.22 -7.75
C VAL A 198 -17.46 17.66 -7.59
N LEU A 199 -17.27 16.39 -7.95
CA LEU A 199 -15.97 15.75 -8.05
C LEU A 199 -15.66 15.45 -9.52
N VAL A 200 -14.56 16.00 -10.01
CA VAL A 200 -13.95 15.63 -11.30
C VAL A 200 -12.61 14.99 -10.98
N GLU A 201 -12.55 13.67 -11.16
CA GLU A 201 -11.46 12.82 -10.70
C GLU A 201 -10.98 11.90 -11.83
N ASP A 202 -9.66 11.73 -11.93
CA ASP A 202 -9.02 10.77 -12.85
C ASP A 202 -9.43 10.92 -14.32
N CYS A 203 -9.90 12.12 -14.72
CA CYS A 203 -10.32 12.37 -16.09
C CYS A 203 -9.12 12.73 -16.96
N TRP A 204 -9.20 12.35 -18.24
CA TRP A 204 -8.24 12.75 -19.27
C TRP A 204 -8.92 13.70 -20.23
N VAL A 205 -8.39 14.91 -20.42
CA VAL A 205 -8.95 15.91 -21.32
C VAL A 205 -7.87 16.39 -22.28
N GLU A 206 -8.07 16.11 -23.56
CA GLU A 206 -7.07 16.42 -24.57
C GLU A 206 -7.67 17.01 -25.85
N ASN A 207 -7.06 18.10 -26.33
CA ASN A 207 -7.38 18.66 -27.64
C ASN A 207 -6.20 18.53 -28.61
N PRO A 208 -6.28 17.66 -29.62
CA PRO A 208 -5.22 17.52 -30.62
C PRO A 208 -5.20 18.67 -31.64
N THR A 209 -6.29 19.45 -31.75
CA THR A 209 -6.39 20.54 -32.73
C THR A 209 -6.24 21.90 -32.04
N THR A 210 -5.18 22.65 -32.39
CA THR A 210 -4.91 23.97 -31.80
C THR A 210 -5.80 25.09 -32.38
N GLN A 211 -7.05 24.78 -32.77
CA GLN A 211 -7.93 25.74 -33.48
C GLN A 211 -9.04 26.32 -32.62
N ASP A 212 -9.39 25.69 -31.50
CA ASP A 212 -10.47 26.17 -30.64
C ASP A 212 -9.88 26.94 -29.46
N LEU A 213 -10.46 28.11 -29.13
CA LEU A 213 -9.96 29.07 -28.13
C LEU A 213 -10.66 28.87 -26.79
N GLU A 214 -10.74 27.63 -26.31
CA GLU A 214 -11.59 27.29 -25.16
C GLU A 214 -10.88 26.26 -24.26
N ASP A 215 -11.37 26.13 -23.02
CA ASP A 215 -10.62 25.49 -21.93
C ASP A 215 -10.80 23.96 -21.92
N ALA A 216 -9.92 23.27 -21.18
CA ALA A 216 -10.14 21.86 -20.88
C ALA A 216 -11.22 21.68 -19.80
N ILE A 217 -11.07 22.31 -18.63
CA ILE A 217 -12.08 22.27 -17.57
C ILE A 217 -12.43 23.70 -17.15
N THR A 218 -13.70 24.07 -17.22
CA THR A 218 -14.18 25.42 -16.88
C THR A 218 -15.23 25.35 -15.78
N CYS A 219 -15.12 26.24 -14.80
CA CYS A 219 -16.09 26.46 -13.74
C CYS A 219 -16.82 27.81 -13.93
N HIS A 220 -17.83 27.84 -14.81
CA HIS A 220 -18.51 29.09 -15.22
C HIS A 220 -19.80 28.90 -16.04
N GLN A 221 -20.78 29.82 -15.92
CA GLN A 221 -21.87 29.96 -16.90
C GLN A 221 -21.75 31.19 -17.82
N HIS A 222 -21.39 32.39 -17.31
CA HIS A 222 -21.21 33.64 -18.09
C HIS A 222 -20.64 34.78 -17.21
N ASP A 223 -19.78 35.64 -17.78
CA ASP A 223 -18.99 36.62 -17.02
C ASP A 223 -19.84 37.46 -16.04
N ASN A 224 -19.51 37.36 -14.75
CA ASN A 224 -20.01 38.15 -13.60
C ASN A 224 -21.22 37.61 -12.81
N THR A 225 -21.51 36.31 -12.85
CA THR A 225 -22.51 35.69 -11.96
C THR A 225 -21.89 34.71 -10.98
N TYR A 226 -22.28 34.80 -9.70
CA TYR A 226 -22.02 33.75 -8.72
C TYR A 226 -22.99 32.59 -8.98
N ASP A 227 -22.46 31.49 -9.48
CA ASP A 227 -23.22 30.33 -9.97
C ASP A 227 -22.71 28.99 -9.42
N LEU A 228 -21.53 28.96 -8.79
CA LEU A 228 -20.99 27.79 -8.11
C LEU A 228 -20.91 28.06 -6.61
N GLU A 229 -21.21 27.07 -5.78
CA GLU A 229 -21.03 27.11 -4.32
C GLU A 229 -20.73 25.71 -3.83
N GLY A 230 -20.16 25.54 -2.63
CA GLY A 230 -20.01 24.21 -2.02
C GLY A 230 -19.05 23.29 -2.79
N TYR A 231 -17.91 22.99 -2.19
CA TYR A 231 -16.87 22.03 -2.62
C TYR A 231 -16.93 21.58 -4.09
N ILE A 232 -16.15 22.26 -4.93
CA ILE A 232 -15.84 21.79 -6.28
C ILE A 232 -14.41 21.26 -6.24
N ILE A 233 -14.28 19.95 -6.44
CA ILE A 233 -13.02 19.23 -6.33
C ILE A 233 -12.64 18.75 -7.73
N ILE A 234 -11.49 19.20 -8.21
CA ILE A 234 -10.89 18.78 -9.47
C ILE A 234 -9.55 18.15 -9.11
N ARG A 235 -9.50 16.81 -9.09
CA ARG A 235 -8.30 16.09 -8.64
C ARG A 235 -7.80 15.04 -9.60
N ASN A 236 -6.49 14.86 -9.66
CA ASN A 236 -5.82 13.79 -10.41
C ASN A 236 -6.15 13.71 -11.90
N ASN A 237 -6.59 14.82 -12.49
CA ASN A 237 -6.92 14.87 -13.90
C ASN A 237 -5.65 15.06 -14.73
N THR A 238 -5.63 14.48 -15.92
CA THR A 238 -4.60 14.74 -16.93
C THR A 238 -5.17 15.63 -18.03
N ILE A 239 -4.60 16.81 -18.20
CA ILE A 239 -5.02 17.82 -19.19
C ILE A 239 -3.88 18.07 -20.15
N ILE A 240 -4.14 17.91 -21.45
CA ILE A 240 -3.11 18.03 -22.49
C ILE A 240 -3.61 18.93 -23.62
N ARG A 241 -2.84 19.98 -23.93
CA ARG A 241 -3.04 20.84 -25.11
C ARG A 241 -4.41 21.52 -25.13
N ALA A 242 -4.86 22.09 -24.01
CA ALA A 242 -6.06 22.92 -24.01
C ALA A 242 -5.90 24.12 -24.95
N GLY A 243 -7.01 24.52 -25.58
CA GLY A 243 -7.05 25.56 -26.61
C GLY A 243 -6.89 26.99 -26.06
N GLU A 244 -7.40 27.22 -24.85
CA GLU A 244 -7.13 28.39 -24.00
C GLU A 244 -6.50 27.95 -22.68
N ASP A 245 -7.24 27.91 -21.57
CA ASP A 245 -6.71 27.55 -20.26
C ASP A 245 -6.87 26.04 -19.99
N GLY A 246 -5.96 25.44 -19.21
CA GLY A 246 -6.13 24.06 -18.75
C GLY A 246 -7.33 23.94 -17.82
N ILE A 247 -7.29 24.69 -16.72
CA ILE A 247 -8.41 24.82 -15.78
C ILE A 247 -8.72 26.31 -15.60
N ASP A 248 -9.93 26.74 -15.97
CA ASP A 248 -10.42 28.10 -15.74
C ASP A 248 -11.50 28.15 -14.64
N ILE A 249 -11.18 28.84 -13.55
CA ILE A 249 -12.07 29.05 -12.41
C ILE A 249 -12.45 30.52 -12.35
N THR A 250 -13.73 30.80 -12.66
CA THR A 250 -14.27 32.17 -12.71
C THR A 250 -15.45 32.41 -11.77
N SER A 251 -15.90 31.37 -11.07
CA SER A 251 -16.96 31.42 -10.06
C SER A 251 -16.81 30.27 -9.07
N GLY A 252 -17.24 30.48 -7.82
CA GLY A 252 -17.31 29.42 -6.82
C GLY A 252 -16.65 29.76 -5.48
N THR A 253 -17.07 29.06 -4.43
CA THR A 253 -16.34 29.05 -3.15
C THR A 253 -15.97 27.63 -2.75
N HIS A 254 -14.86 27.49 -2.04
CA HIS A 254 -14.30 26.20 -1.60
C HIS A 254 -13.94 25.32 -2.80
N ILE A 255 -12.96 25.77 -3.57
CA ILE A 255 -12.44 25.05 -4.74
C ILE A 255 -11.16 24.33 -4.34
N LEU A 256 -11.05 23.04 -4.66
CA LEU A 256 -9.84 22.26 -4.46
C LEU A 256 -9.34 21.74 -5.81
N LEU A 257 -8.12 22.14 -6.17
CA LEU A 257 -7.37 21.64 -7.32
C LEU A 257 -6.20 20.80 -6.79
N ASP A 258 -6.28 19.48 -6.88
CA ASP A 258 -5.34 18.56 -6.22
C ASP A 258 -4.72 17.54 -7.19
N GLY A 259 -3.40 17.39 -7.25
CA GLY A 259 -2.79 16.26 -7.98
C GLY A 259 -2.88 16.31 -9.52
N ASN A 260 -3.41 17.38 -10.12
CA ASN A 260 -3.66 17.44 -11.56
C ASN A 260 -2.34 17.58 -12.36
N ASP A 261 -2.27 16.92 -13.51
CA ASP A 261 -1.17 17.02 -14.48
C ASP A 261 -1.63 17.82 -15.71
N ILE A 262 -1.15 19.05 -15.85
CA ILE A 262 -1.65 20.02 -16.83
C ILE A 262 -0.52 20.45 -17.76
N ARG A 263 -0.62 20.10 -19.03
CA ARG A 263 0.46 20.29 -19.99
C ARG A 263 0.04 21.01 -21.27
N TYR A 264 0.90 21.92 -21.72
CA TYR A 264 0.86 22.50 -23.07
C TYR A 264 -0.42 23.25 -23.44
N SER A 265 -1.18 23.75 -22.46
CA SER A 265 -2.28 24.69 -22.69
C SER A 265 -1.76 25.98 -23.33
N PHE A 266 -2.56 26.55 -24.25
CA PHE A 266 -2.15 27.74 -24.98
C PHE A 266 -2.06 28.99 -24.08
N ALA A 267 -3.00 29.17 -23.16
CA ALA A 267 -3.00 30.19 -22.12
C ALA A 267 -2.59 29.56 -20.78
N ALA A 268 -3.20 29.90 -19.65
CA ALA A 268 -2.79 29.39 -18.34
C ALA A 268 -2.90 27.86 -18.25
N GLY A 269 -2.05 27.24 -17.44
CA GLY A 269 -2.33 25.89 -16.96
C GLY A 269 -3.54 25.91 -16.02
N ILE A 270 -3.49 26.81 -15.04
CA ILE A 270 -4.60 27.12 -14.13
C ILE A 270 -4.82 28.63 -14.10
N LEU A 271 -6.05 29.06 -14.38
CA LEU A 271 -6.51 30.44 -14.22
C LEU A 271 -7.53 30.52 -13.07
N LEU A 272 -7.17 31.28 -12.03
CA LEU A 272 -8.11 31.70 -10.99
C LEU A 272 -8.45 33.17 -11.23
N SER A 273 -9.70 33.47 -11.57
CA SER A 273 -10.10 34.84 -11.89
C SER A 273 -11.50 35.20 -11.45
N LYS A 274 -11.84 36.49 -11.54
CA LYS A 274 -13.13 37.11 -11.17
C LYS A 274 -13.38 37.21 -9.65
N PRO A 275 -14.16 38.22 -9.21
CA PRO A 275 -14.37 38.50 -7.78
C PRO A 275 -15.27 37.48 -7.05
N TRP A 276 -15.90 36.57 -7.78
CA TRP A 276 -16.82 35.58 -7.22
C TRP A 276 -16.13 34.29 -6.77
N VAL A 277 -14.85 34.15 -7.11
CA VAL A 277 -14.00 33.05 -6.68
C VAL A 277 -13.37 33.41 -5.35
N ASN A 278 -13.52 32.54 -4.36
CA ASN A 278 -12.97 32.76 -3.03
C ASN A 278 -12.75 31.45 -2.28
N THR A 279 -11.68 31.36 -1.48
CA THR A 279 -11.30 30.12 -0.77
C THR A 279 -10.95 29.02 -1.78
N VAL A 280 -9.71 29.08 -2.28
CA VAL A 280 -9.19 28.14 -3.28
C VAL A 280 -7.92 27.48 -2.75
N GLU A 281 -7.87 26.16 -2.82
CA GLU A 281 -6.69 25.36 -2.57
C GLU A 281 -6.16 24.80 -3.89
N VAL A 282 -4.88 25.05 -4.17
CA VAL A 282 -4.16 24.53 -5.33
C VAL A 282 -2.98 23.75 -4.78
N ARG A 283 -3.02 22.42 -4.82
CA ARG A 283 -1.98 21.59 -4.24
C ARG A 283 -1.58 20.38 -5.06
N ASN A 284 -0.34 19.94 -4.91
CA ASN A 284 0.19 18.73 -5.55
C ASN A 284 0.04 18.70 -7.08
N ASN A 285 -0.16 19.85 -7.74
CA ASN A 285 -0.36 19.90 -9.19
C ASN A 285 0.98 19.95 -9.92
N PHE A 286 1.06 19.26 -11.06
CA PHE A 286 2.16 19.38 -12.02
C PHE A 286 1.70 20.22 -13.21
N ILE A 287 2.14 21.48 -13.25
CA ILE A 287 1.70 22.45 -14.25
C ILE A 287 2.87 22.72 -15.19
N TYR A 288 2.82 22.14 -16.38
CA TYR A 288 3.98 22.00 -17.25
C TYR A 288 3.85 22.66 -18.63
N SER A 289 4.76 23.59 -18.93
CA SER A 289 4.94 24.23 -20.24
C SER A 289 3.64 24.80 -20.86
N ASN A 290 2.91 25.61 -20.11
CA ASN A 290 1.71 26.31 -20.58
C ASN A 290 2.03 27.79 -20.88
N SER A 291 0.99 28.60 -21.10
CA SER A 291 1.00 30.06 -21.22
C SER A 291 1.84 30.61 -22.36
N PHE A 292 1.51 30.21 -23.58
CA PHE A 292 2.06 30.78 -24.81
C PHE A 292 1.48 32.17 -25.17
N ASP A 293 0.49 32.65 -24.40
CA ASP A 293 -0.05 34.00 -24.47
C ASP A 293 0.78 35.01 -23.64
N GLN A 294 0.74 36.31 -23.96
CA GLN A 294 1.61 37.31 -23.26
C GLN A 294 1.07 37.78 -21.88
N GLY A 295 -0.06 37.24 -21.42
CA GLY A 295 -0.83 37.78 -20.31
C GLY A 295 -0.86 36.90 -19.06
N ASN A 296 -1.08 35.60 -19.23
CA ASN A 296 -1.24 34.66 -18.13
C ASN A 296 0.11 34.08 -17.69
N GLY A 297 0.09 33.30 -16.61
CA GLY A 297 1.18 32.40 -16.24
C GLY A 297 0.69 30.96 -16.19
N ASP A 298 1.63 30.01 -16.09
CA ASP A 298 1.32 28.60 -15.87
C ASP A 298 0.30 28.42 -14.73
N LEU A 299 0.52 29.13 -13.61
CA LEU A 299 -0.49 29.37 -12.59
C LEU A 299 -0.78 30.87 -12.47
N SER A 300 -2.03 31.26 -12.69
CA SER A 300 -2.51 32.64 -12.62
C SER A 300 -3.48 32.82 -11.45
N ILE A 301 -3.12 33.67 -10.48
CA ILE A 301 -3.91 33.98 -9.29
C ILE A 301 -4.41 35.42 -9.38
N ARG A 302 -5.72 35.61 -9.59
CA ARG A 302 -6.38 36.92 -9.69
C ARG A 302 -7.54 37.10 -8.70
N VAL A 303 -7.45 36.40 -7.58
CA VAL A 303 -8.53 36.23 -6.59
C VAL A 303 -7.94 36.18 -5.17
N ALA A 304 -8.75 36.43 -4.16
CA ALA A 304 -8.33 36.42 -2.75
C ALA A 304 -8.52 35.05 -2.08
N ASN A 305 -7.88 34.86 -0.92
CA ASN A 305 -7.95 33.65 -0.09
C ASN A 305 -7.54 32.37 -0.85
N VAL A 306 -6.30 32.36 -1.33
CA VAL A 306 -5.72 31.24 -2.08
C VAL A 306 -4.58 30.60 -1.28
N TRP A 307 -4.60 29.27 -1.17
CA TRP A 307 -3.47 28.48 -0.68
C TRP A 307 -2.93 27.63 -1.82
N ALA A 308 -1.74 27.99 -2.31
CA ALA A 308 -1.01 27.25 -3.32
C ALA A 308 0.20 26.57 -2.69
N TYR A 309 0.20 25.24 -2.55
CA TYR A 309 1.30 24.53 -1.92
C TYR A 309 1.64 23.19 -2.56
N ASN A 310 2.89 22.75 -2.42
CA ASN A 310 3.37 21.50 -3.04
C ASN A 310 3.11 21.43 -4.55
N ASN A 311 3.07 22.55 -5.29
CA ASN A 311 2.92 22.50 -6.74
C ASN A 311 4.27 22.56 -7.43
N VAL A 312 4.36 21.85 -8.54
CA VAL A 312 5.44 22.01 -9.50
C VAL A 312 4.92 22.88 -10.64
N ILE A 313 5.47 24.08 -10.75
CA ILE A 313 5.09 25.07 -11.75
C ILE A 313 6.26 25.20 -12.70
N ALA A 314 6.23 24.37 -13.74
CA ALA A 314 7.39 23.98 -14.51
C ALA A 314 7.18 24.21 -16.01
N GLY A 315 7.36 25.43 -16.46
CA GLY A 315 7.09 25.80 -17.83
C GLY A 315 7.47 27.24 -18.06
N ASN A 316 7.70 27.63 -19.31
CA ASN A 316 7.69 29.04 -19.64
C ASN A 316 7.20 29.17 -21.08
N GLY A 317 5.94 29.52 -21.28
CA GLY A 317 5.54 30.24 -22.48
C GLY A 317 5.76 31.75 -22.33
N HIS A 318 5.39 32.32 -21.16
CA HIS A 318 5.60 33.75 -20.81
C HIS A 318 5.79 34.04 -19.31
N ASN A 319 5.05 33.41 -18.40
CA ASN A 319 5.25 33.54 -16.94
C ASN A 319 5.02 32.18 -16.24
N CYS A 320 5.79 31.82 -15.21
CA CYS A 320 5.43 30.66 -14.36
C CYS A 320 4.27 31.04 -13.41
N LEU A 321 4.47 32.09 -12.62
CA LEU A 321 3.44 32.66 -11.74
C LEU A 321 2.98 34.03 -12.24
N SER A 322 1.67 34.24 -12.30
CA SER A 322 1.05 35.55 -12.55
C SER A 322 0.09 35.90 -11.41
N ILE A 323 0.36 36.99 -10.69
CA ILE A 323 -0.33 37.35 -9.44
C ILE A 323 -0.86 38.78 -9.57
N SER A 324 -2.17 38.94 -9.46
CA SER A 324 -2.87 40.24 -9.46
C SER A 324 -4.11 40.18 -8.59
N ASP A 325 -4.72 41.32 -8.26
CA ASP A 325 -6.05 41.45 -7.66
C ASP A 325 -6.35 40.43 -6.53
N THR A 326 -5.36 40.21 -5.67
CA THR A 326 -5.36 39.14 -4.67
C THR A 326 -5.11 39.70 -3.28
N ASP A 327 -5.64 39.04 -2.26
CA ASP A 327 -5.35 39.30 -0.86
C ASP A 327 -5.43 37.99 -0.06
N ASN A 328 -4.72 37.91 1.06
CA ASN A 328 -4.59 36.71 1.88
C ASN A 328 -4.22 35.44 1.07
N THR A 329 -3.16 35.54 0.26
CA THR A 329 -2.66 34.42 -0.56
C THR A 329 -1.40 33.83 0.06
N LYS A 330 -1.32 32.49 0.13
CA LYS A 330 -0.14 31.76 0.60
C LYS A 330 0.39 30.88 -0.51
N ILE A 331 1.69 30.96 -0.75
CA ILE A 331 2.42 30.18 -1.75
C ILE A 331 3.55 29.48 -0.99
N TRP A 332 3.34 28.22 -0.61
CA TRP A 332 4.25 27.49 0.28
C TRP A 332 4.78 26.20 -0.33
N ASN A 333 6.04 25.86 -0.11
CA ASN A 333 6.56 24.52 -0.48
C ASN A 333 6.36 24.17 -1.97
N ASN A 334 6.37 25.15 -2.87
CA ASN A 334 6.28 24.92 -4.32
C ASN A 334 7.68 24.89 -4.95
N VAL A 335 7.79 24.25 -6.12
CA VAL A 335 8.94 24.39 -7.01
C VAL A 335 8.52 25.18 -8.24
N ILE A 336 9.16 26.32 -8.48
CA ILE A 336 8.89 27.19 -9.62
C ILE A 336 10.11 27.13 -10.53
N ALA A 337 9.97 26.40 -11.64
CA ALA A 337 11.09 25.97 -12.47
C ALA A 337 10.88 26.18 -13.98
N PRO A 338 11.39 27.28 -14.55
CA PRO A 338 11.21 27.60 -15.96
C PRO A 338 12.01 26.67 -16.87
N MET A 339 11.62 26.53 -18.15
CA MET A 339 12.33 25.68 -19.12
C MET A 339 12.61 26.36 -20.46
N ASN A 340 13.88 26.70 -20.71
CA ASN A 340 14.44 27.08 -22.01
C ASN A 340 13.73 28.21 -22.79
N ARG A 341 12.91 29.05 -22.14
CA ARG A 341 12.24 30.18 -22.79
C ARG A 341 12.34 31.47 -21.98
N THR A 342 12.32 32.59 -22.70
CA THR A 342 12.31 33.96 -22.15
C THR A 342 10.95 34.25 -21.50
N GLY A 343 10.93 34.62 -20.22
CA GLY A 343 9.70 34.85 -19.47
C GLY A 343 9.97 35.28 -18.03
N ASN A 344 8.94 35.66 -17.29
CA ASN A 344 9.08 35.99 -15.87
C ASN A 344 8.86 34.74 -15.01
N LEU A 345 9.67 34.56 -13.98
CA LEU A 345 9.42 33.52 -12.98
C LEU A 345 8.14 33.85 -12.19
N ILE A 346 8.02 35.11 -11.78
CA ILE A 346 6.84 35.65 -11.12
C ILE A 346 6.52 37.00 -11.74
N ARG A 347 5.25 37.25 -11.98
CA ARG A 347 4.73 38.55 -12.40
C ARG A 347 3.72 39.05 -11.37
N PHE A 348 4.03 40.17 -10.73
CA PHE A 348 3.08 40.94 -9.90
C PHE A 348 2.52 42.10 -10.72
N THR A 349 1.19 42.24 -10.76
CA THR A 349 0.53 43.40 -11.38
C THR A 349 -0.37 44.14 -10.40
N ASP A 350 -1.57 44.53 -10.81
CA ASP A 350 -2.42 45.48 -10.10
C ASP A 350 -3.00 44.88 -8.81
N ASN A 351 -3.20 45.73 -7.79
CA ASN A 351 -3.93 45.45 -6.54
C ASN A 351 -3.53 44.16 -5.80
N VAL A 352 -2.24 43.94 -5.59
CA VAL A 352 -1.75 42.83 -4.77
C VAL A 352 -1.70 43.25 -3.28
N GLY A 353 -2.56 42.63 -2.48
CA GLY A 353 -2.60 42.71 -1.02
C GLY A 353 -1.62 41.73 -0.37
N ARG A 354 -2.02 41.09 0.74
CA ARG A 354 -1.14 40.21 1.53
C ARG A 354 -0.85 38.91 0.79
N VAL A 355 0.39 38.72 0.36
CA VAL A 355 0.89 37.48 -0.24
C VAL A 355 2.09 36.98 0.57
N GLU A 356 2.10 35.71 0.95
CA GLU A 356 3.22 35.08 1.65
C GLU A 356 3.83 33.98 0.79
N LEU A 357 5.13 34.08 0.51
CA LEU A 357 5.90 33.08 -0.20
C LEU A 357 6.93 32.48 0.76
N LYS A 358 6.76 31.20 1.14
CA LYS A 358 7.64 30.51 2.10
C LYS A 358 8.05 29.11 1.65
N ASN A 359 9.26 28.70 1.99
CA ASN A 359 9.78 27.36 1.71
C ASN A 359 9.71 26.96 0.24
N ASN A 360 9.59 27.90 -0.70
CA ASN A 360 9.57 27.57 -2.12
C ASN A 360 10.99 27.42 -2.65
N ILE A 361 11.14 26.66 -3.73
CA ILE A 361 12.36 26.63 -4.53
C ILE A 361 12.12 27.42 -5.82
N PHE A 362 12.90 28.49 -6.01
CA PHE A 362 12.86 29.34 -7.20
C PHE A 362 14.09 29.07 -8.08
N ASP A 363 13.87 28.56 -9.28
CA ASP A 363 14.92 28.24 -10.23
C ASP A 363 15.13 29.38 -11.26
N PHE A 364 16.20 30.15 -11.07
CA PHE A 364 16.72 31.18 -11.98
C PHE A 364 17.84 30.65 -12.90
N SER A 365 17.99 29.33 -13.08
CA SER A 365 19.04 28.75 -13.92
C SER A 365 18.86 29.05 -15.41
N GLN A 366 17.65 29.43 -15.83
CA GLN A 366 17.33 29.76 -17.21
C GLN A 366 17.63 31.23 -17.55
N VAL A 367 17.81 31.51 -18.84
CA VAL A 367 18.07 32.88 -19.32
C VAL A 367 16.85 33.80 -19.12
N ASP A 368 17.13 35.07 -18.80
CA ASP A 368 16.16 36.16 -18.67
C ASP A 368 15.01 35.95 -17.67
N GLN A 369 15.17 35.06 -16.68
CA GLN A 369 14.20 34.87 -15.61
C GLN A 369 14.22 36.05 -14.63
N LYS A 370 13.03 36.50 -14.20
CA LYS A 370 12.90 37.64 -13.27
C LYS A 370 11.59 37.62 -12.48
N ILE A 371 11.56 38.42 -11.41
CA ILE A 371 10.34 38.75 -10.68
C ILE A 371 9.88 40.13 -11.15
N TYR A 372 8.90 40.19 -12.03
CA TYR A 372 8.48 41.43 -12.67
C TYR A 372 7.26 42.04 -11.96
N GLY A 373 7.36 43.26 -11.45
CA GLY A 373 6.23 43.97 -10.86
C GLY A 373 6.63 44.91 -9.73
N VAL A 374 5.64 45.56 -9.09
CA VAL A 374 5.88 46.39 -7.90
C VAL A 374 5.78 45.51 -6.66
N ILE A 375 6.89 45.38 -5.93
CA ILE A 375 6.88 44.70 -4.64
C ILE A 375 6.50 45.69 -3.54
N THR A 376 5.40 45.42 -2.86
CA THR A 376 4.87 46.21 -1.75
C THR A 376 5.27 45.56 -0.42
N SER A 377 5.02 46.26 0.70
CA SER A 377 5.21 45.69 2.03
C SER A 377 4.25 44.54 2.36
N ASP A 378 3.22 44.33 1.54
CA ASP A 378 2.23 43.27 1.73
C ASP A 378 2.66 41.96 1.05
N ILE A 379 3.68 41.99 0.19
CA ILE A 379 4.29 40.81 -0.43
C ILE A 379 5.49 40.39 0.40
N LEU A 380 5.34 39.28 1.10
CA LEU A 380 6.29 38.76 2.08
C LEU A 380 6.96 37.52 1.52
N PHE A 381 8.21 37.66 1.12
CA PHE A 381 9.10 36.51 0.95
C PHE A 381 9.67 36.19 2.34
N ASP A 382 9.65 34.92 2.73
CA ASP A 382 10.41 34.45 3.89
C ASP A 382 10.89 33.01 3.70
N ASN A 383 12.17 32.74 3.95
CA ASN A 383 12.72 31.37 4.03
C ASN A 383 12.55 30.53 2.74
N ASN A 384 12.91 31.08 1.57
CA ASN A 384 12.89 30.36 0.30
C ASN A 384 14.31 29.96 -0.19
N CYS A 385 14.39 28.90 -1.01
CA CYS A 385 15.59 28.41 -1.69
C CYS A 385 15.70 29.06 -3.08
N TYR A 386 16.82 29.70 -3.40
CA TYR A 386 17.05 30.34 -4.71
C TYR A 386 18.20 29.64 -5.44
N PHE A 387 17.96 29.19 -6.67
CA PHE A 387 18.95 28.52 -7.50
C PHE A 387 19.19 29.27 -8.80
N GLY A 388 20.42 29.21 -9.35
CA GLY A 388 20.77 29.86 -10.62
C GLY A 388 21.76 31.00 -10.47
N THR A 389 22.07 31.68 -11.59
CA THR A 389 23.08 32.75 -11.59
C THR A 389 22.48 34.05 -11.07
N SER A 390 23.24 34.75 -10.22
CA SER A 390 22.84 36.02 -9.60
C SER A 390 22.66 37.21 -10.59
N SER A 391 22.65 36.95 -11.90
CA SER A 391 22.68 37.97 -12.97
C SER A 391 21.38 38.13 -13.76
N SER A 392 20.39 37.24 -13.62
CA SER A 392 19.09 37.35 -14.31
C SER A 392 18.05 37.94 -13.37
N GLN A 393 18.02 39.27 -13.27
CA GLN A 393 17.40 39.87 -12.09
C GLN A 393 16.94 41.31 -12.37
N GLU A 394 15.68 41.50 -12.77
CA GLU A 394 14.96 42.74 -12.48
C GLU A 394 13.85 42.37 -11.53
N VAL A 395 13.95 42.81 -10.28
CA VAL A 395 12.94 42.57 -9.23
C VAL A 395 12.02 43.76 -9.06
N TYR A 396 12.61 44.94 -9.20
CA TYR A 396 11.93 46.23 -9.25
C TYR A 396 12.90 47.29 -9.80
N ASP A 397 12.44 48.16 -10.71
CA ASP A 397 13.16 49.36 -11.16
C ASP A 397 14.64 49.15 -11.60
N GLY A 398 14.93 48.02 -12.27
CA GLY A 398 16.26 47.73 -12.80
C GLY A 398 17.27 47.18 -11.79
N LEU A 399 16.85 46.88 -10.56
CA LEU A 399 17.67 46.20 -9.55
C LEU A 399 17.58 44.69 -9.68
N SER A 400 18.72 44.04 -9.45
CA SER A 400 18.80 42.61 -9.27
C SER A 400 18.10 42.15 -7.97
N PHE A 401 17.63 40.90 -7.86
CA PHE A 401 16.99 40.35 -6.66
C PHE A 401 17.95 40.41 -5.49
N GLN A 402 19.21 40.12 -5.78
CA GLN A 402 20.28 40.22 -4.82
C GLN A 402 20.49 41.68 -4.38
N GLU A 403 20.57 42.63 -5.30
CA GLU A 403 20.70 44.05 -4.96
C GLU A 403 19.48 44.60 -4.20
N TYR A 404 18.27 44.18 -4.59
CA TYR A 404 17.04 44.58 -3.91
C TYR A 404 16.99 44.03 -2.49
N ARG A 405 17.37 42.76 -2.29
CA ARG A 405 17.50 42.14 -0.96
C ARG A 405 18.57 42.84 -0.12
N ASP A 406 19.73 43.15 -0.71
CA ASP A 406 20.82 43.82 0.01
C ASP A 406 20.44 45.26 0.41
N ALA A 407 19.63 45.94 -0.42
CA ALA A 407 19.06 47.25 -0.10
C ALA A 407 17.91 47.17 0.91
N ASN A 408 17.22 46.03 0.98
CA ASN A 408 16.04 45.80 1.83
C ASN A 408 16.24 44.50 2.64
N PRO A 409 17.13 44.47 3.66
CA PRO A 409 17.51 43.24 4.35
C PRO A 409 16.36 42.54 5.11
N LEU A 410 15.20 43.20 5.26
CA LEU A 410 13.98 42.63 5.84
C LEU A 410 13.06 41.98 4.80
N PHE A 411 13.37 42.10 3.51
CA PHE A 411 12.52 41.63 2.40
C PHE A 411 12.54 40.11 2.21
N GLU A 412 13.65 39.46 2.57
CA GLU A 412 13.79 37.99 2.58
C GLU A 412 14.87 37.64 3.62
N PRO A 413 14.57 37.74 4.93
CA PRO A 413 15.60 37.70 5.97
C PRO A 413 16.20 36.30 6.16
N ASN A 414 15.45 35.24 5.85
CA ASN A 414 15.84 33.85 6.11
C ASN A 414 16.12 33.03 4.84
N GLY A 415 15.87 33.57 3.64
CA GLY A 415 16.13 32.87 2.38
C GLY A 415 17.61 32.78 2.01
N PHE A 416 17.98 31.82 1.16
CA PHE A 416 19.38 31.59 0.79
C PHE A 416 19.54 31.11 -0.67
N TRP A 417 20.75 31.29 -1.21
CA TRP A 417 21.10 30.77 -2.54
C TRP A 417 21.76 29.40 -2.42
N GLY A 418 21.19 28.39 -3.05
CA GLY A 418 21.65 27.00 -3.01
C GLY A 418 21.20 26.21 -4.24
N ASN A 419 22.01 25.26 -4.68
CA ASN A 419 21.58 24.29 -5.69
C ASN A 419 20.67 23.27 -5.01
N PRO A 420 19.40 23.10 -5.41
CA PRO A 420 18.51 22.11 -4.80
C PRO A 420 18.91 20.67 -5.09
N GLU A 421 19.84 20.42 -6.02
CA GLU A 421 20.38 19.09 -6.32
C GLU A 421 19.27 18.08 -6.66
N PHE A 422 18.43 18.45 -7.62
CA PHE A 422 17.37 17.60 -8.13
C PHE A 422 17.89 16.27 -8.72
N VAL A 423 17.24 15.14 -8.38
CA VAL A 423 17.78 13.77 -8.59
C VAL A 423 17.77 13.26 -10.04
N SER A 424 16.89 13.77 -10.91
CA SER A 424 16.74 13.29 -12.30
C SER A 424 17.31 14.27 -13.32
N PRO A 425 17.67 13.85 -14.56
CA PRO A 425 18.00 14.76 -15.66
C PRO A 425 16.78 15.20 -16.50
N VAL A 426 15.61 14.56 -16.36
CA VAL A 426 14.44 14.79 -17.23
C VAL A 426 13.36 15.64 -16.54
N ARG A 427 13.35 16.95 -16.81
CA ARG A 427 12.44 17.93 -16.19
C ARG A 427 10.94 17.75 -16.47
N THR A 428 10.51 16.71 -17.17
CA THR A 428 9.13 16.56 -17.67
C THR A 428 8.19 15.82 -16.71
N ALA A 429 8.60 15.56 -15.48
CA ALA A 429 7.82 14.84 -14.47
C ALA A 429 8.08 15.41 -13.06
N PRO A 430 7.13 15.27 -12.11
CA PRO A 430 7.31 15.70 -10.72
C PRO A 430 8.53 15.08 -10.05
N ASP A 431 8.82 13.80 -10.32
CA ASP A 431 9.94 13.05 -9.71
C ASP A 431 11.30 13.69 -9.99
N PHE A 432 11.41 14.48 -11.06
CA PHE A 432 12.60 15.27 -11.30
C PHE A 432 12.93 16.19 -10.13
N PHE A 433 11.92 16.75 -9.48
CA PHE A 433 12.06 17.80 -8.47
C PHE A 433 12.24 17.26 -7.05
N ARG A 434 12.47 15.96 -6.88
CA ARG A 434 12.96 15.39 -5.60
C ARG A 434 14.38 15.88 -5.32
N LEU A 435 14.69 16.09 -4.05
CA LEU A 435 16.00 16.55 -3.59
C LEU A 435 16.94 15.36 -3.46
N ALA A 436 18.20 15.51 -3.84
CA ALA A 436 19.23 14.55 -3.47
C ALA A 436 19.56 14.69 -1.96
N PRO A 437 20.06 13.64 -1.29
CA PRO A 437 20.42 13.69 0.13
C PRO A 437 21.43 14.79 0.50
N THR A 438 22.24 15.24 -0.45
CA THR A 438 23.21 16.34 -0.26
C THR A 438 22.62 17.73 -0.42
N SER A 439 21.32 17.83 -0.71
CA SER A 439 20.66 19.10 -1.02
C SER A 439 20.70 20.07 0.17
N PRO A 440 21.13 21.32 -0.03
CA PRO A 440 21.11 22.36 0.99
C PRO A 440 19.70 22.87 1.31
N CYS A 441 18.67 22.44 0.55
CA CYS A 441 17.28 22.80 0.81
C CYS A 441 16.61 21.84 1.85
N ILE A 442 17.28 20.75 2.26
CA ILE A 442 16.83 19.80 3.31
C ILE A 442 16.91 20.45 4.70
N ASP A 443 15.95 20.14 5.59
CA ASP A 443 15.87 20.55 7.00
C ASP A 443 15.97 22.06 7.24
N ARG A 444 15.44 22.83 6.30
CA ARG A 444 15.66 24.28 6.27
C ARG A 444 14.39 25.09 6.10
N GLY A 445 13.27 24.44 5.84
CA GLY A 445 11.95 25.06 5.79
C GLY A 445 11.43 25.46 7.17
N VAL A 446 10.54 26.45 7.22
CA VAL A 446 9.86 26.89 8.43
C VAL A 446 8.45 26.30 8.50
N SER A 447 7.97 26.05 9.73
CA SER A 447 6.63 25.52 9.95
C SER A 447 5.54 26.33 9.23
N VAL A 448 4.78 25.64 8.39
CA VAL A 448 3.56 26.07 7.72
C VAL A 448 2.53 24.93 7.88
N PRO A 449 1.21 25.18 7.78
CA PRO A 449 0.18 24.14 7.91
C PRO A 449 0.08 23.27 6.64
N VAL A 450 1.20 22.69 6.21
CA VAL A 450 1.32 21.74 5.11
C VAL A 450 1.85 20.44 5.71
N LEU A 451 0.97 19.46 5.90
CA LEU A 451 1.27 18.26 6.70
C LEU A 451 1.89 17.12 5.90
N GLN A 452 1.84 17.20 4.58
CA GLN A 452 2.35 16.18 3.67
C GLN A 452 3.06 16.83 2.50
N ASP A 453 3.98 16.13 1.84
CA ASP A 453 4.64 16.55 0.61
C ASP A 453 3.80 16.24 -0.64
N PHE A 454 4.39 16.41 -1.84
CA PHE A 454 3.73 16.13 -3.13
C PHE A 454 3.28 14.68 -3.29
N TRP A 455 3.99 13.73 -2.69
CA TRP A 455 3.70 12.29 -2.76
C TRP A 455 2.92 11.78 -1.55
N GLY A 456 2.55 12.65 -0.61
CA GLY A 456 1.81 12.28 0.60
C GLY A 456 2.70 12.00 1.81
N THR A 457 4.02 12.09 1.68
CA THR A 457 4.97 11.87 2.79
C THR A 457 4.71 12.88 3.92
N PRO A 458 4.48 12.44 5.17
CA PRO A 458 4.25 13.35 6.29
C PRO A 458 5.41 14.33 6.50
N ARG A 459 5.11 15.54 6.94
CA ARG A 459 6.13 16.59 7.22
C ARG A 459 6.11 17.01 8.70
N PRO A 460 7.27 17.23 9.33
CA PRO A 460 8.61 16.95 8.82
C PRO A 460 9.01 15.47 8.98
N GLN A 461 9.95 15.00 8.17
CA GLN A 461 10.67 13.73 8.39
C GLN A 461 11.99 13.95 9.15
N GLY A 462 12.62 15.12 8.98
CA GLY A 462 13.80 15.54 9.73
C GLY A 462 13.51 16.57 10.83
N PRO A 463 14.56 17.19 11.43
CA PRO A 463 14.41 18.29 12.37
C PRO A 463 13.53 19.46 11.91
N GLN A 464 13.45 19.73 10.61
CA GLN A 464 12.59 20.76 10.03
C GLN A 464 12.01 20.26 8.70
N ILE A 465 10.94 20.91 8.22
CA ILE A 465 10.40 20.56 6.90
C ILE A 465 11.41 20.95 5.83
N ASP A 466 11.47 20.19 4.75
CA ASP A 466 12.26 20.54 3.58
C ASP A 466 11.64 21.70 2.79
N MET A 467 12.46 22.46 2.08
CA MET A 467 11.93 23.42 1.11
C MET A 467 11.54 22.72 -0.20
N GLY A 468 10.52 23.26 -0.85
CA GLY A 468 9.97 22.72 -2.09
C GLY A 468 8.98 21.60 -1.83
N ILE A 469 8.79 20.79 -2.87
CA ILE A 469 7.66 19.85 -2.98
C ILE A 469 7.94 18.46 -2.39
N TYR A 470 9.20 18.14 -2.10
CA TYR A 470 9.65 16.84 -1.60
C TYR A 470 10.05 16.96 -0.13
N GLU A 471 9.73 15.95 0.67
CA GLU A 471 10.27 15.75 2.02
C GLU A 471 11.14 14.49 2.01
N GLN A 472 12.42 14.66 2.31
CA GLN A 472 13.39 13.58 2.39
C GLN A 472 13.09 12.75 3.65
N SER A 473 12.65 11.49 3.46
CA SER A 473 12.65 10.50 4.55
C SER A 473 14.09 10.24 5.00
N GLU A 474 14.26 9.87 6.27
CA GLU A 474 15.53 9.85 7.03
C GLU A 474 16.79 9.58 6.20
N LEU A 475 17.86 10.33 6.52
CA LEU A 475 19.15 10.35 5.83
C LEU A 475 19.61 8.95 5.39
N ASP A 476 19.45 8.67 4.10
CA ASP A 476 20.08 7.50 3.50
C ASP A 476 21.59 7.74 3.39
N CYS A 477 22.34 7.10 4.27
CA CYS A 477 23.78 7.08 4.31
C CYS A 477 24.40 6.29 3.13
N ASN A 478 23.58 5.72 2.24
CA ASN A 478 24.05 5.00 1.08
C ASN A 478 24.21 5.93 -0.14
N PRO A 479 25.39 5.97 -0.77
CA PRO A 479 25.55 6.65 -2.06
C PRO A 479 24.90 5.90 -3.24
N ASP A 480 24.41 4.67 -3.06
CA ASP A 480 23.67 3.89 -4.07
C ASP A 480 22.15 4.12 -3.95
N PRO A 481 21.48 4.69 -4.96
CA PRO A 481 20.05 4.99 -4.92
C PRO A 481 19.12 3.76 -4.91
N ASN A 482 19.65 2.53 -4.89
CA ASN A 482 18.86 1.29 -4.87
C ASN A 482 18.98 0.50 -3.56
N VAL A 483 19.71 1.02 -2.55
CA VAL A 483 19.92 0.34 -1.28
C VAL A 483 19.89 1.39 -0.19
N THR A 484 18.97 1.28 0.77
CA THR A 484 18.86 2.24 1.87
C THR A 484 19.73 1.82 3.06
N THR A 485 20.42 2.79 3.68
CA THR A 485 21.11 2.63 4.98
C THR A 485 20.88 3.86 5.85
N TYR A 486 20.54 3.69 7.12
CA TYR A 486 20.16 4.77 8.04
C TYR A 486 21.09 4.86 9.26
N PRO A 487 21.18 6.01 9.94
CA PRO A 487 21.83 6.09 11.24
C PRO A 487 21.23 5.09 12.24
N GLY A 488 22.09 4.29 12.86
CA GLY A 488 21.69 3.15 13.70
C GLY A 488 21.78 1.79 13.02
N ASP A 489 21.90 1.76 11.69
CA ASP A 489 22.15 0.50 10.97
C ASP A 489 23.54 -0.06 11.30
N PRO A 490 23.68 -1.40 11.32
CA PRO A 490 24.95 -2.05 11.55
C PRO A 490 25.94 -1.77 10.41
N CYS A 491 27.20 -1.54 10.78
CA CYS A 491 28.30 -1.31 9.84
C CYS A 491 29.62 -1.88 10.41
N ASP A 492 30.74 -1.69 9.70
CA ASP A 492 32.10 -2.05 10.17
C ASP A 492 33.04 -0.85 9.94
N ASP A 493 33.63 -0.31 11.02
CA ASP A 493 34.53 0.84 10.99
C ASP A 493 36.01 0.46 10.76
N GLY A 494 36.30 -0.85 10.76
CA GLY A 494 37.62 -1.44 10.57
C GLY A 494 38.60 -1.24 11.73
N ASP A 495 38.16 -0.75 12.89
CA ASP A 495 38.94 -0.65 14.12
C ASP A 495 38.68 -1.90 15.01
N PRO A 496 39.65 -2.83 15.12
CA PRO A 496 39.49 -4.08 15.89
C PRO A 496 39.48 -3.87 17.41
N THR A 497 39.36 -2.61 17.87
CA THR A 497 39.26 -2.26 19.29
C THR A 497 37.89 -1.72 19.66
N THR A 498 36.94 -1.72 18.72
CA THR A 498 35.53 -1.34 18.89
C THR A 498 34.59 -2.52 18.59
N ILE A 499 33.39 -2.50 19.18
CA ILE A 499 32.28 -3.45 18.99
C ILE A 499 30.96 -2.68 18.89
N ASP A 500 29.89 -3.32 18.41
CA ASP A 500 28.59 -2.68 18.17
C ASP A 500 28.70 -1.47 17.22
N ASP A 501 29.39 -1.67 16.10
CA ASP A 501 29.60 -0.67 15.06
C ASP A 501 28.27 -0.30 14.41
N VAL A 502 27.88 0.97 14.56
CA VAL A 502 26.65 1.52 13.98
C VAL A 502 26.94 2.79 13.21
N ILE A 503 26.15 3.02 12.17
CA ILE A 503 26.21 4.26 11.40
C ILE A 503 25.78 5.41 12.32
N ASP A 504 26.69 6.35 12.58
CA ASP A 504 26.42 7.50 13.43
C ASP A 504 25.53 8.55 12.72
N ALA A 505 25.07 9.55 13.48
CA ALA A 505 24.23 10.63 12.96
C ALA A 505 24.91 11.51 11.88
N ASN A 506 26.17 11.24 11.54
CA ASN A 506 26.92 11.89 10.47
C ASN A 506 27.33 10.91 9.35
N CYS A 507 26.69 9.74 9.26
CA CYS A 507 27.00 8.66 8.32
C CYS A 507 28.43 8.10 8.40
N ASN A 508 29.06 8.12 9.57
CA ASN A 508 30.32 7.41 9.80
C ASN A 508 30.03 6.12 10.54
N CYS A 509 30.67 5.03 10.13
CA CYS A 509 30.69 3.84 10.95
C CYS A 509 31.61 4.06 12.15
N ALA A 510 31.12 3.78 13.36
CA ALA A 510 31.92 3.83 14.59
C ALA A 510 31.35 2.89 15.66
N GLY A 511 32.22 2.18 16.38
CA GLY A 511 31.81 1.32 17.50
C GLY A 511 32.22 1.78 18.89
N THR A 512 31.88 0.96 19.88
CA THR A 512 32.18 1.13 21.30
C THR A 512 33.44 0.36 21.73
N PRO A 513 34.38 0.93 22.51
CA PRO A 513 35.64 0.23 22.83
C PRO A 513 35.48 -1.06 23.65
N THR A 514 36.10 -2.17 23.21
CA THR A 514 35.99 -3.52 23.84
C THR A 514 36.84 -3.72 25.11
N ALA A 515 36.47 -4.70 25.95
CA ALA A 515 37.14 -5.08 27.20
C ALA A 515 38.29 -6.13 27.04
N CYS A 516 38.55 -6.67 25.84
CA CYS A 516 39.55 -7.74 25.59
C CYS A 516 41.00 -7.21 25.67
N THR A 517 41.58 -7.15 26.87
CA THR A 517 42.95 -6.64 27.07
C THR A 517 44.03 -7.68 26.71
N GLY A 518 44.62 -7.55 25.52
CA GLY A 518 45.93 -8.13 25.16
C GLY A 518 45.91 -9.43 24.35
N VAL A 519 44.75 -9.91 23.91
CA VAL A 519 44.62 -11.10 23.05
C VAL A 519 43.86 -10.83 21.74
N GLY A 520 43.10 -9.72 21.63
CA GLY A 520 42.35 -9.38 20.42
C GLY A 520 41.04 -10.18 20.29
N ASP A 521 40.25 -9.77 19.31
CA ASP A 521 39.01 -10.37 18.80
C ASP A 521 39.05 -10.02 17.31
N ALA A 522 39.54 -10.95 16.49
CA ALA A 522 40.02 -10.63 15.14
C ALA A 522 38.92 -10.63 14.07
N ASP A 523 37.74 -11.15 14.39
CA ASP A 523 36.57 -11.13 13.53
C ASP A 523 35.39 -10.31 14.09
N GLY A 524 35.46 -9.87 15.34
CA GLY A 524 34.58 -8.85 15.90
C GLY A 524 33.26 -9.39 16.43
N ASP A 525 33.19 -10.69 16.76
CA ASP A 525 31.97 -11.34 17.26
C ASP A 525 31.74 -11.13 18.78
N GLY A 526 32.70 -10.50 19.47
CA GLY A 526 32.64 -10.21 20.90
C GLY A 526 33.29 -11.27 21.80
N VAL A 527 33.89 -12.34 21.25
CA VAL A 527 34.59 -13.40 21.98
C VAL A 527 36.10 -13.21 21.85
N CYS A 528 36.81 -13.04 22.99
CA CYS A 528 38.26 -12.86 22.89
C CYS A 528 38.95 -14.12 22.32
N ALA A 529 39.93 -13.93 21.43
CA ALA A 529 40.70 -14.93 20.66
C ALA A 529 41.15 -16.21 21.39
N ASN A 530 41.30 -16.17 22.71
CA ASN A 530 41.74 -17.30 23.52
C ASN A 530 40.57 -18.20 24.01
N MET A 531 39.34 -17.81 23.69
CA MET A 531 38.09 -18.51 24.00
C MET A 531 37.31 -18.84 22.73
N ASP A 532 37.88 -18.51 21.58
CA ASP A 532 37.31 -18.72 20.25
C ASP A 532 38.07 -19.85 19.53
N CYS A 533 37.33 -20.84 19.02
CA CYS A 533 37.90 -21.95 18.25
C CYS A 533 38.26 -21.57 16.80
N ASP A 534 37.75 -20.44 16.25
CA ASP A 534 38.23 -19.85 14.98
C ASP A 534 38.08 -18.32 14.95
N ASP A 535 39.02 -17.64 15.62
CA ASP A 535 39.23 -16.18 15.72
C ASP A 535 39.55 -15.47 14.38
N ASN A 536 38.94 -15.87 13.28
CA ASN A 536 39.00 -15.20 11.98
C ASN A 536 37.68 -15.33 11.17
N ASP A 537 36.62 -15.91 11.74
CA ASP A 537 35.31 -16.06 11.12
C ASP A 537 34.20 -15.74 12.14
N PRO A 538 33.56 -14.55 12.03
CA PRO A 538 32.60 -14.08 13.04
C PRO A 538 31.29 -14.88 13.07
N ASN A 539 31.15 -15.86 12.17
CA ASN A 539 30.02 -16.78 12.13
C ASN A 539 30.33 -18.10 12.85
N ILE A 540 31.55 -18.27 13.37
CA ILE A 540 32.06 -19.49 14.01
C ILE A 540 32.42 -19.19 15.47
N ALA A 541 31.48 -18.61 16.22
CA ALA A 541 31.59 -18.50 17.67
C ALA A 541 31.43 -19.90 18.32
N TYR A 542 32.54 -20.60 18.55
CA TYR A 542 32.53 -21.91 19.20
C TYR A 542 33.34 -21.89 20.50
N GLN A 543 32.66 -21.75 21.63
CA GLN A 543 33.19 -22.03 22.95
C GLN A 543 32.95 -23.50 23.33
N PRO A 544 33.82 -24.12 24.14
CA PRO A 544 33.53 -25.43 24.73
C PRO A 544 32.20 -25.42 25.49
N GLY A 545 31.19 -26.11 24.96
CA GLY A 545 29.80 -26.09 25.44
C GLY A 545 28.79 -25.59 24.41
N ASP A 546 29.23 -24.89 23.36
CA ASP A 546 28.34 -24.38 22.30
C ASP A 546 27.85 -25.50 21.40
N ALA A 547 26.66 -25.33 20.83
CA ALA A 547 26.06 -26.33 19.96
C ALA A 547 26.87 -26.50 18.66
N CYS A 548 27.05 -27.73 18.23
CA CYS A 548 27.71 -28.06 16.97
C CYS A 548 27.03 -29.27 16.31
N ASP A 549 27.44 -29.64 15.09
CA ASP A 549 26.97 -30.86 14.41
C ASP A 549 28.20 -31.69 13.97
N ASP A 550 28.33 -32.92 14.48
CA ASP A 550 29.43 -33.82 14.15
C ASP A 550 29.20 -34.62 12.85
N GLY A 551 28.11 -34.30 12.14
CA GLY A 551 27.69 -34.92 10.90
C GLY A 551 27.05 -36.30 11.08
N ASN A 552 26.74 -36.71 12.31
CA ASN A 552 26.02 -37.93 12.60
C ASN A 552 24.50 -37.67 12.71
N PRO A 553 23.68 -38.04 11.71
CA PRO A 553 22.26 -37.71 11.68
C PRO A 553 21.41 -38.46 12.72
N ASN A 554 22.02 -39.27 13.58
CA ASN A 554 21.33 -40.05 14.60
C ASN A 554 21.48 -39.47 16.00
N THR A 555 22.19 -38.36 16.16
CA THR A 555 22.39 -37.68 17.44
C THR A 555 21.93 -36.22 17.33
N ILE A 556 21.52 -35.63 18.45
CA ILE A 556 21.21 -34.21 18.60
C ILE A 556 21.81 -33.68 19.90
N GLY A 557 22.07 -32.37 19.92
CA GLY A 557 22.57 -31.67 21.09
C GLY A 557 24.06 -31.90 21.31
N GLU A 558 24.82 -32.12 20.24
CA GLU A 558 26.28 -32.14 20.27
C GLU A 558 26.80 -30.77 20.70
N THR A 559 27.89 -30.79 21.44
CA THR A 559 28.54 -29.58 21.90
C THR A 559 30.02 -29.60 21.54
N ILE A 560 30.57 -28.43 21.28
CA ILE A 560 32.00 -28.22 21.08
C ILE A 560 32.72 -28.68 22.35
N GLN A 561 33.65 -29.60 22.21
CA GLN A 561 34.45 -30.10 23.32
C GLN A 561 35.61 -29.15 23.62
N LEU A 562 36.25 -29.32 24.78
CA LEU A 562 37.43 -28.51 25.17
C LEU A 562 38.61 -28.56 24.20
N ASP A 563 38.62 -29.52 23.26
CA ASP A 563 39.63 -29.64 22.20
C ASP A 563 39.14 -29.11 20.84
N CYS A 564 38.06 -28.34 20.81
CA CYS A 564 37.40 -27.80 19.62
C CYS A 564 36.91 -28.90 18.64
N SER A 565 36.72 -30.14 19.11
CA SER A 565 36.02 -31.18 18.34
C SER A 565 34.52 -31.16 18.64
N CYS A 566 33.70 -31.40 17.62
CA CYS A 566 32.27 -31.54 17.82
C CYS A 566 31.90 -32.98 18.24
N GLY A 567 31.10 -33.15 19.30
CA GLY A 567 30.60 -34.45 19.71
C GLY A 567 29.73 -34.44 20.97
N GLY A 568 29.36 -35.62 21.47
CA GLY A 568 28.65 -35.76 22.75
C GLY A 568 27.12 -35.69 22.69
N GLY A 569 26.52 -35.77 21.51
CA GLY A 569 25.06 -35.74 21.31
C GLY A 569 24.30 -36.97 21.85
N THR A 570 23.04 -36.75 22.21
CA THR A 570 22.07 -37.80 22.59
C THR A 570 21.31 -38.30 21.35
N PRO A 571 20.72 -39.51 21.33
CA PRO A 571 20.00 -39.98 20.14
C PRO A 571 18.88 -39.03 19.68
N GLY A 572 18.98 -38.56 18.43
CA GLY A 572 18.12 -37.56 17.82
C GLY A 572 16.70 -38.03 17.49
N ALA A 573 15.77 -37.07 17.42
CA ALA A 573 14.42 -37.26 16.90
C ALA A 573 14.48 -38.04 15.58
N GLN A 574 13.69 -39.12 15.48
CA GLN A 574 13.69 -39.97 14.29
C GLN A 574 13.08 -39.19 13.12
N VAL A 575 13.86 -38.94 12.07
CA VAL A 575 13.35 -38.46 10.78
C VAL A 575 12.69 -39.65 10.09
N ILE A 576 11.38 -39.53 9.87
CA ILE A 576 10.57 -40.56 9.21
C ILE A 576 10.29 -40.08 7.79
N LEU A 577 10.72 -40.86 6.80
CA LEU A 577 10.28 -40.71 5.42
C LEU A 577 8.95 -41.43 5.24
N SER A 578 7.91 -40.70 4.87
CA SER A 578 6.62 -41.25 4.47
C SER A 578 6.34 -40.90 3.02
N CYS A 579 6.10 -41.92 2.21
CA CYS A 579 5.75 -41.75 0.80
C CYS A 579 4.37 -42.36 0.53
N SER A 580 3.52 -41.63 -0.17
CA SER A 580 2.24 -42.11 -0.67
C SER A 580 2.10 -41.85 -2.16
N ARG A 581 1.71 -42.90 -2.89
CA ARG A 581 1.34 -42.80 -4.30
C ARG A 581 -0.16 -42.69 -4.40
N ILE A 582 -0.66 -42.01 -5.43
CA ILE A 582 -2.09 -42.01 -5.77
C ILE A 582 -2.59 -43.46 -5.93
N THR A 583 -3.67 -43.80 -5.21
CA THR A 583 -4.18 -45.18 -5.11
C THR A 583 -5.61 -45.36 -5.62
N GLU A 584 -6.32 -44.27 -5.90
CA GLU A 584 -7.70 -44.29 -6.36
C GLU A 584 -7.82 -43.39 -7.62
N GLY A 585 -8.76 -43.70 -8.52
CA GLY A 585 -8.88 -42.96 -9.79
C GLY A 585 -9.53 -41.59 -9.66
N ASP A 586 -10.13 -41.28 -8.51
CA ASP A 586 -10.63 -39.94 -8.17
C ASP A 586 -9.65 -39.18 -7.26
N ASP A 587 -8.42 -39.67 -7.12
CA ASP A 587 -7.33 -38.97 -6.43
C ASP A 587 -6.41 -38.22 -7.39
N ASP A 588 -6.54 -38.39 -8.71
CA ASP A 588 -6.02 -37.46 -9.71
C ASP A 588 -7.13 -36.96 -10.64
N ALA A 589 -7.05 -35.68 -10.99
CA ALA A 589 -8.08 -35.03 -11.78
C ALA A 589 -7.49 -33.97 -12.70
N GLU A 590 -8.08 -33.87 -13.90
CA GLU A 590 -7.80 -32.79 -14.84
C GLU A 590 -9.05 -31.94 -15.02
N GLU A 591 -8.96 -30.66 -14.68
CA GLU A 591 -10.03 -29.70 -14.92
C GLU A 591 -9.69 -28.78 -16.09
N HIS A 592 -10.35 -29.00 -17.23
CA HIS A 592 -10.16 -28.18 -18.42
C HIS A 592 -10.58 -26.72 -18.17
N ALA A 593 -10.08 -25.79 -18.99
CA ALA A 593 -10.53 -24.38 -19.02
C ALA A 593 -12.06 -24.18 -19.09
N SER A 594 -12.79 -25.18 -19.60
CA SER A 594 -14.25 -25.17 -19.62
C SER A 594 -14.92 -25.45 -18.27
N GLY A 595 -14.17 -25.79 -17.22
CA GLY A 595 -14.66 -26.21 -15.91
C GLY A 595 -15.10 -27.68 -15.82
N TYR A 596 -14.95 -28.46 -16.89
CA TYR A 596 -15.21 -29.90 -16.88
C TYR A 596 -14.06 -30.67 -16.23
N VAL A 597 -14.38 -31.55 -15.28
CA VAL A 597 -13.41 -32.36 -14.52
C VAL A 597 -13.38 -33.79 -15.07
N SER A 598 -12.19 -34.25 -15.48
CA SER A 598 -11.88 -35.61 -15.89
C SER A 598 -11.23 -36.36 -14.72
N LEU A 599 -11.82 -37.49 -14.32
CA LEU A 599 -11.31 -38.39 -13.26
C LEU A 599 -10.85 -39.74 -13.82
N THR A 600 -10.72 -39.85 -15.14
CA THR A 600 -10.44 -41.14 -15.80
C THR A 600 -9.46 -41.00 -16.95
N SER A 601 -8.71 -39.89 -16.99
CA SER A 601 -7.70 -39.66 -18.02
C SER A 601 -6.58 -40.68 -17.88
N SER A 602 -6.00 -41.14 -18.99
CA SER A 602 -4.87 -42.08 -18.97
C SER A 602 -3.55 -41.42 -18.59
N ASP A 603 -3.53 -40.10 -18.67
CA ASP A 603 -2.38 -39.22 -18.65
C ASP A 603 -2.79 -37.95 -17.88
N LEU A 604 -1.78 -37.23 -17.38
CA LEU A 604 -1.93 -35.93 -16.75
C LEU A 604 -1.12 -34.93 -17.56
N GLU A 605 -1.78 -34.09 -18.35
CA GLU A 605 -1.10 -33.00 -19.05
C GLU A 605 -0.92 -31.82 -18.09
N LEU A 606 0.26 -31.73 -17.48
CA LEU A 606 0.58 -30.67 -16.53
C LEU A 606 0.56 -29.31 -17.25
N ALA A 607 -0.43 -28.52 -16.84
CA ALA A 607 -0.91 -27.25 -17.37
C ALA A 607 -1.64 -27.28 -18.73
N ASN A 608 -1.07 -27.71 -19.85
CA ASN A 608 -1.74 -27.57 -21.16
C ASN A 608 -2.20 -28.91 -21.75
N ASP A 609 -3.48 -29.06 -22.09
CA ASP A 609 -3.99 -30.16 -22.94
C ASP A 609 -4.22 -29.66 -24.38
N PRO A 610 -3.46 -30.15 -25.39
CA PRO A 610 -3.57 -29.70 -26.77
C PRO A 610 -4.99 -29.82 -27.34
N GLY A 611 -5.59 -28.66 -27.61
CA GLY A 611 -6.95 -28.56 -28.14
C GLY A 611 -8.03 -28.36 -27.09
N ARG A 612 -7.69 -28.42 -25.79
CA ARG A 612 -8.55 -28.00 -24.67
C ARG A 612 -8.04 -26.79 -23.91
N GLY A 613 -6.75 -26.45 -24.06
CA GLY A 613 -6.12 -25.27 -23.46
C GLY A 613 -5.53 -25.56 -22.09
N ASP A 614 -5.20 -24.51 -21.35
CA ASP A 614 -4.64 -24.63 -20.02
C ASP A 614 -5.70 -25.17 -19.03
N GLN A 615 -5.27 -26.04 -18.12
CA GLN A 615 -6.08 -26.80 -17.18
C GLN A 615 -5.45 -26.83 -15.79
N VAL A 616 -6.27 -27.14 -14.79
CA VAL A 616 -5.84 -27.31 -13.41
C VAL A 616 -5.78 -28.79 -13.08
N ILE A 617 -4.64 -29.24 -12.57
CA ILE A 617 -4.42 -30.62 -12.14
C ILE A 617 -4.59 -30.70 -10.64
N GLY A 618 -5.39 -31.66 -10.19
CA GLY A 618 -5.56 -31.97 -8.78
C GLY A 618 -4.97 -33.32 -8.44
N LEU A 619 -4.16 -33.40 -7.37
CA LEU A 619 -3.51 -34.61 -6.89
C LEU A 619 -3.79 -34.78 -5.40
N ARG A 620 -4.44 -35.88 -5.01
CA ARG A 620 -4.79 -36.22 -3.63
C ARG A 620 -3.98 -37.41 -3.16
N PHE A 621 -3.32 -37.26 -2.01
CA PHE A 621 -2.49 -38.29 -1.38
C PHE A 621 -3.11 -38.69 -0.05
N GLN A 622 -3.29 -40.01 0.15
CA GLN A 622 -3.88 -40.58 1.36
C GLN A 622 -2.83 -41.41 2.12
N GLY A 623 -3.03 -41.65 3.42
CA GLY A 623 -2.22 -42.61 4.17
C GLY A 623 -0.76 -42.21 4.41
N LEU A 624 -0.46 -40.90 4.43
CA LEU A 624 0.87 -40.38 4.73
C LEU A 624 1.25 -40.50 6.22
N ASN A 625 0.27 -40.66 7.13
CA ASN A 625 0.51 -40.89 8.57
C ASN A 625 1.35 -39.80 9.26
N ILE A 626 1.24 -38.54 8.82
CA ILE A 626 2.00 -37.41 9.39
C ILE A 626 1.29 -36.89 10.64
N PRO A 627 1.90 -36.84 11.83
CA PRO A 627 1.27 -36.24 13.00
C PRO A 627 0.93 -34.76 12.78
N GLN A 628 -0.14 -34.28 13.42
CA GLN A 628 -0.46 -32.84 13.45
C GLN A 628 0.69 -32.06 14.08
N GLY A 629 1.08 -30.94 13.47
CA GLY A 629 2.19 -30.11 13.94
C GLY A 629 3.58 -30.77 13.80
N ALA A 630 3.71 -31.86 13.04
CA ALA A 630 5.01 -32.44 12.78
C ALA A 630 5.88 -31.45 11.99
N ARG A 631 7.14 -31.29 12.41
CA ARG A 631 8.11 -30.50 11.66
C ARG A 631 8.46 -31.21 10.36
N ILE A 632 8.09 -30.61 9.24
CA ILE A 632 8.42 -31.09 7.91
C ILE A 632 9.87 -30.71 7.58
N VAL A 633 10.66 -31.70 7.19
CA VAL A 633 12.07 -31.54 6.83
C VAL A 633 12.21 -31.33 5.34
N SER A 634 11.47 -32.10 4.53
CA SER A 634 11.42 -31.95 3.07
C SER A 634 10.14 -32.61 2.53
N ALA A 635 9.65 -32.14 1.37
CA ALA A 635 8.54 -32.76 0.67
C ALA A 635 8.68 -32.61 -0.85
N SER A 636 8.41 -33.65 -1.64
CA SER A 636 8.40 -33.55 -3.11
C SER A 636 7.47 -34.58 -3.75
N ILE A 637 6.93 -34.24 -4.93
CA ILE A 637 6.24 -35.19 -5.79
C ILE A 637 7.23 -35.71 -6.84
N GLN A 638 7.30 -37.03 -6.98
CA GLN A 638 7.94 -37.70 -8.11
C GLN A 638 6.86 -38.10 -9.14
N PHE A 639 6.97 -37.57 -10.35
CA PHE A 639 6.20 -38.00 -11.52
C PHE A 639 6.96 -39.06 -12.33
N THR A 640 6.23 -39.80 -13.17
CA THR A 640 6.76 -40.65 -14.24
C THR A 640 6.25 -40.11 -15.57
N ALA A 641 7.13 -39.90 -16.55
CA ALA A 641 6.73 -39.42 -17.87
C ALA A 641 5.94 -40.49 -18.64
N GLU A 642 4.71 -40.17 -19.08
CA GLU A 642 3.92 -41.04 -19.96
C GLU A 642 4.30 -40.82 -21.43
N ASP A 643 4.51 -39.55 -21.82
CA ASP A 643 4.96 -39.16 -23.15
C ASP A 643 6.20 -38.24 -23.07
N ASN A 644 6.88 -38.06 -24.20
CA ASN A 644 7.90 -37.05 -24.42
C ASN A 644 7.38 -35.82 -25.18
N GLU A 645 6.06 -35.61 -25.18
CA GLU A 645 5.45 -34.37 -25.66
C GLU A 645 5.67 -33.24 -24.64
N ASN A 646 6.27 -32.15 -25.11
CA ASN A 646 6.66 -31.01 -24.29
C ASN A 646 6.26 -29.71 -25.00
N ASP A 647 5.67 -28.78 -24.25
CA ASP A 647 5.50 -27.40 -24.69
C ASP A 647 6.30 -26.48 -23.77
N ASN A 648 7.12 -25.61 -24.37
CA ASN A 648 8.06 -24.75 -23.66
C ASN A 648 7.86 -23.26 -23.98
N PRO A 649 8.15 -22.35 -23.02
CA PRO A 649 8.54 -22.64 -21.64
C PRO A 649 7.40 -23.32 -20.86
N SER A 650 7.76 -24.15 -19.87
CA SER A 650 6.81 -24.70 -18.90
C SER A 650 7.03 -24.00 -17.57
N SER A 651 5.99 -23.34 -17.10
CA SER A 651 5.99 -22.57 -15.85
C SER A 651 4.74 -22.95 -15.07
N LEU A 652 4.93 -23.70 -14.00
CA LEU A 652 3.88 -24.29 -13.18
C LEU A 652 3.92 -23.70 -11.78
N THR A 653 2.74 -23.43 -11.22
CA THR A 653 2.56 -23.07 -9.83
C THR A 653 1.93 -24.25 -9.10
N ILE A 654 2.53 -24.64 -7.98
CA ILE A 654 2.03 -25.69 -7.08
C ILE A 654 1.51 -25.03 -5.80
N SER A 655 0.29 -25.35 -5.40
CA SER A 655 -0.29 -24.98 -4.11
C SER A 655 -0.99 -26.17 -3.46
N GLY A 656 -1.30 -26.09 -2.18
CA GLY A 656 -2.07 -27.09 -1.45
C GLY A 656 -3.55 -26.71 -1.34
N GLU A 657 -4.42 -27.67 -1.02
CA GLU A 657 -5.77 -27.34 -0.53
C GLU A 657 -5.72 -26.99 0.95
N ALA A 658 -6.18 -25.80 1.33
CA ALA A 658 -6.29 -25.35 2.72
C ALA A 658 -7.48 -26.00 3.44
N ASN A 659 -7.42 -27.33 3.61
CA ASN A 659 -8.46 -28.16 4.20
C ASN A 659 -7.87 -29.23 5.13
N ASP A 660 -8.45 -29.39 6.32
CA ASP A 660 -7.96 -30.30 7.36
C ASP A 660 -7.98 -31.78 6.94
N ASN A 661 -8.92 -32.15 6.04
CA ASN A 661 -9.00 -33.49 5.46
C ASN A 661 -9.80 -33.47 4.14
N PRO A 662 -9.15 -33.16 3.00
CA PRO A 662 -9.82 -33.04 1.71
C PRO A 662 -10.35 -34.37 1.19
N GLY A 663 -11.55 -34.34 0.61
CA GLY A 663 -12.16 -35.49 -0.06
C GLY A 663 -11.64 -35.70 -1.49
N GLY A 664 -11.94 -36.87 -2.06
CA GLY A 664 -11.66 -37.21 -3.47
C GLY A 664 -12.29 -36.21 -4.44
N PHE A 665 -11.74 -36.13 -5.65
CA PHE A 665 -12.25 -35.26 -6.69
C PHE A 665 -13.61 -35.76 -7.20
N LEU A 666 -14.48 -34.81 -7.58
CA LEU A 666 -15.79 -35.09 -8.13
C LEU A 666 -15.85 -34.58 -9.57
N ALA A 667 -16.58 -35.30 -10.44
CA ALA A 667 -16.84 -34.87 -11.81
C ALA A 667 -17.79 -33.64 -11.91
N SER A 668 -18.09 -33.00 -10.78
CA SER A 668 -18.85 -31.75 -10.74
C SER A 668 -18.04 -30.61 -11.34
N TYR A 669 -18.73 -29.70 -12.02
CA TYR A 669 -18.14 -28.52 -12.63
C TYR A 669 -17.28 -27.73 -11.63
N GLN A 670 -16.05 -27.40 -12.04
CA GLN A 670 -15.07 -26.62 -11.28
C GLN A 670 -14.63 -27.20 -9.92
N ASN A 671 -14.67 -28.53 -9.74
CA ASN A 671 -14.31 -29.15 -8.44
C ASN A 671 -12.83 -29.03 -8.05
N VAL A 672 -11.93 -28.78 -9.00
CA VAL A 672 -10.49 -28.63 -8.75
C VAL A 672 -10.16 -27.15 -8.53
N SER A 673 -10.58 -26.27 -9.44
CA SER A 673 -10.24 -24.84 -9.41
C SER A 673 -10.88 -24.04 -8.28
N THR A 674 -11.99 -24.53 -7.70
CA THR A 674 -12.69 -23.87 -6.59
C THR A 674 -12.23 -24.34 -5.21
N ARG A 675 -11.24 -25.24 -5.12
CA ARG A 675 -10.69 -25.68 -3.83
C ARG A 675 -9.94 -24.54 -3.15
N PRO A 676 -10.15 -24.30 -1.85
CA PRO A 676 -9.43 -23.25 -1.12
C PRO A 676 -7.94 -23.57 -1.13
N ARG A 677 -7.09 -22.59 -1.46
CA ARG A 677 -5.65 -22.79 -1.60
C ARG A 677 -4.90 -22.43 -0.31
N THR A 678 -3.75 -23.05 -0.10
CA THR A 678 -2.74 -22.58 0.86
C THR A 678 -2.21 -21.21 0.46
N ASN A 679 -1.73 -20.44 1.44
CA ASN A 679 -1.01 -19.18 1.17
C ASN A 679 0.38 -19.49 0.59
N ALA A 680 1.04 -20.53 1.10
CA ALA A 680 2.28 -21.02 0.52
C ALA A 680 2.04 -21.57 -0.90
N LEU A 681 2.90 -21.17 -1.83
CA LEU A 681 2.97 -21.67 -3.20
C LEU A 681 4.41 -21.89 -3.63
N VAL A 682 4.63 -22.80 -4.58
CA VAL A 682 5.96 -23.13 -5.12
C VAL A 682 5.93 -23.03 -6.64
N GLN A 683 6.85 -22.23 -7.20
CA GLN A 683 7.07 -22.13 -8.63
C GLN A 683 7.94 -23.30 -9.12
N TRP A 684 7.53 -23.94 -10.22
CA TRP A 684 8.25 -25.05 -10.83
C TRP A 684 8.37 -24.85 -12.34
N ALA A 685 9.61 -24.78 -12.81
CA ALA A 685 9.95 -24.77 -14.22
C ALA A 685 10.63 -26.10 -14.60
N PRO A 686 9.87 -27.20 -14.85
CA PRO A 686 10.46 -28.49 -15.15
C PRO A 686 11.27 -28.45 -16.45
N ALA A 687 12.42 -29.13 -16.48
CA ALA A 687 13.12 -29.41 -17.73
C ALA A 687 12.27 -30.30 -18.66
N GLU A 688 12.61 -30.35 -19.95
CA GLU A 688 11.95 -31.24 -20.91
C GLU A 688 12.05 -32.72 -20.49
N TRP A 689 10.94 -33.45 -20.60
CA TRP A 689 10.89 -34.89 -20.35
C TRP A 689 11.21 -35.64 -21.65
N GLN A 690 12.35 -36.33 -21.66
CA GLN A 690 12.96 -36.81 -22.90
C GLN A 690 12.46 -38.20 -23.32
N ASN A 691 12.19 -39.10 -22.35
CA ASN A 691 11.76 -40.46 -22.63
C ASN A 691 10.56 -40.86 -21.77
N VAL A 692 9.67 -41.67 -22.37
CA VAL A 692 8.60 -42.38 -21.66
C VAL A 692 9.19 -43.29 -20.59
N GLY A 693 8.63 -43.24 -19.39
CA GLY A 693 9.07 -43.96 -18.20
C GLY A 693 10.19 -43.26 -17.42
N ASP A 694 10.64 -42.07 -17.82
CA ASP A 694 11.60 -41.30 -17.03
C ASP A 694 10.95 -40.86 -15.70
N ALA A 695 11.61 -41.16 -14.58
CA ALA A 695 11.22 -40.75 -13.23
C ALA A 695 12.48 -40.34 -12.46
N GLY A 696 13.10 -39.25 -12.90
CA GLY A 696 14.31 -38.69 -12.30
C GLY A 696 14.10 -37.25 -11.83
N THR A 697 15.21 -36.53 -11.63
CA THR A 697 15.21 -35.15 -11.11
C THR A 697 14.44 -34.16 -11.99
N ALA A 698 14.30 -34.42 -13.30
CA ALA A 698 13.51 -33.58 -14.20
C ALA A 698 11.99 -33.74 -14.01
N GLN A 699 11.55 -34.87 -13.44
CA GLN A 699 10.16 -35.20 -13.13
C GLN A 699 9.85 -35.04 -11.64
N GLN A 700 10.79 -34.51 -10.85
CA GLN A 700 10.60 -34.25 -9.43
C GLN A 700 10.31 -32.76 -9.22
N THR A 701 9.34 -32.45 -8.35
CA THR A 701 9.07 -31.06 -7.96
C THR A 701 10.22 -30.48 -7.13
N PRO A 702 10.31 -29.14 -7.00
CA PRO A 702 11.09 -28.51 -5.94
C PRO A 702 10.54 -28.91 -4.55
N ASP A 703 11.22 -28.48 -3.49
CA ASP A 703 10.77 -28.74 -2.13
C ASP A 703 9.42 -28.04 -1.86
N LEU A 704 8.46 -28.82 -1.38
CA LEU A 704 7.09 -28.41 -1.06
C LEU A 704 6.87 -28.29 0.45
N SER A 705 7.94 -28.36 1.26
CA SER A 705 7.89 -28.37 2.71
C SER A 705 7.05 -27.24 3.29
N THR A 706 7.10 -26.03 2.73
CA THR A 706 6.30 -24.87 3.17
C THR A 706 4.80 -25.08 2.99
N ILE A 707 4.38 -25.62 1.83
CA ILE A 707 2.98 -25.97 1.55
C ILE A 707 2.49 -27.06 2.49
N ILE A 708 3.30 -28.10 2.70
CA ILE A 708 2.94 -29.22 3.58
C ILE A 708 2.90 -28.77 5.04
N GLN A 709 3.82 -27.92 5.49
CA GLN A 709 3.86 -27.38 6.85
C GLN A 709 2.55 -26.63 7.17
N GLU A 710 2.09 -25.77 6.25
CA GLU A 710 0.82 -25.05 6.40
C GLU A 710 -0.38 -25.99 6.57
N ILE A 711 -0.41 -27.12 5.86
CA ILE A 711 -1.51 -28.10 5.95
C ILE A 711 -1.45 -28.89 7.26
N VAL A 712 -0.28 -29.36 7.70
CA VAL A 712 -0.14 -30.19 8.90
C VAL A 712 -0.31 -29.41 10.21
N ASP A 713 -0.12 -28.09 10.17
CA ASP A 713 -0.29 -27.19 11.32
C ASP A 713 -1.76 -26.81 11.57
N ARG A 714 -2.67 -27.16 10.66
CA ARG A 714 -4.10 -26.84 10.82
C ARG A 714 -4.69 -27.55 12.03
N ASN A 715 -5.48 -26.81 12.81
CA ASN A 715 -6.00 -27.24 14.11
C ASN A 715 -6.81 -28.55 14.12
N SER A 716 -7.44 -28.93 13.01
CA SER A 716 -8.17 -30.21 12.91
C SER A 716 -7.54 -31.22 11.95
N TYR A 717 -6.31 -30.96 11.48
CA TYR A 717 -5.53 -31.96 10.76
C TYR A 717 -5.22 -33.16 11.67
N SER A 718 -5.17 -34.36 11.10
CA SER A 718 -4.86 -35.59 11.83
C SER A 718 -3.94 -36.48 11.01
N SER A 719 -3.28 -37.45 11.62
CA SER A 719 -2.40 -38.37 10.89
C SER A 719 -3.08 -39.20 9.81
N ASN A 720 -4.41 -39.32 9.84
CA ASN A 720 -5.16 -40.03 8.81
C ASN A 720 -5.73 -39.08 7.73
N SER A 721 -5.47 -37.77 7.84
CA SER A 721 -5.92 -36.79 6.86
C SER A 721 -5.22 -36.98 5.51
N SER A 722 -5.94 -36.65 4.46
CA SER A 722 -5.40 -36.57 3.10
C SER A 722 -4.71 -35.22 2.86
N ILE A 723 -3.88 -35.14 1.83
CA ILE A 723 -3.28 -33.89 1.34
C ILE A 723 -3.62 -33.75 -0.13
N VAL A 724 -4.07 -32.57 -0.55
CA VAL A 724 -4.30 -32.24 -1.96
C VAL A 724 -3.31 -31.18 -2.40
N LEU A 725 -2.67 -31.43 -3.55
CA LEU A 725 -1.80 -30.49 -4.25
C LEU A 725 -2.42 -30.18 -5.61
N LEU A 726 -2.38 -28.90 -5.98
CA LEU A 726 -3.00 -28.35 -7.17
C LEU A 726 -1.92 -27.73 -8.05
N ILE A 727 -1.91 -28.05 -9.33
CA ILE A 727 -0.91 -27.59 -10.30
C ILE A 727 -1.62 -26.85 -11.44
N GLU A 728 -1.20 -25.62 -11.69
CA GLU A 728 -1.69 -24.80 -12.79
C GLU A 728 -0.54 -24.00 -13.41
N GLY A 729 -0.74 -23.41 -14.58
CA GLY A 729 0.30 -22.62 -15.24
C GLY A 729 0.23 -22.74 -16.76
N ASN A 730 1.40 -22.71 -17.40
CA ASN A 730 1.55 -22.81 -18.85
C ASN A 730 2.64 -23.81 -19.27
N GLY A 731 2.63 -24.16 -20.55
CA GLY A 731 3.47 -25.22 -21.12
C GLY A 731 2.92 -26.61 -20.81
N ARG A 732 3.72 -27.66 -21.09
CA ARG A 732 3.22 -29.03 -21.01
C ARG A 732 4.29 -30.04 -20.61
N ARG A 733 3.96 -30.90 -19.65
CA ARG A 733 4.63 -32.17 -19.34
C ARG A 733 3.55 -33.24 -19.16
N VAL A 734 3.73 -34.43 -19.74
CA VAL A 734 2.71 -35.47 -19.72
C VAL A 734 3.12 -36.57 -18.74
N ALA A 735 2.41 -36.68 -17.62
CA ALA A 735 2.70 -37.65 -16.58
C ALA A 735 1.74 -38.84 -16.60
N GLU A 736 2.18 -39.98 -16.10
CA GLU A 736 1.30 -41.12 -15.85
C GLU A 736 0.24 -40.74 -14.82
N SER A 737 -1.04 -40.99 -15.13
CA SER A 737 -2.12 -40.94 -14.15
C SER A 737 -2.28 -42.30 -13.46
N PHE A 738 -3.08 -42.38 -12.40
CA PHE A 738 -3.49 -43.63 -11.79
C PHE A 738 -4.22 -44.54 -12.79
N ASN A 739 -5.08 -43.95 -13.62
CA ASN A 739 -5.88 -44.66 -14.60
C ASN A 739 -5.06 -45.14 -15.81
N GLY A 740 -3.93 -44.50 -16.12
CA GLY A 740 -2.91 -44.98 -17.06
C GLY A 740 -2.09 -46.14 -16.47
N SER A 741 -1.37 -45.84 -15.39
CA SER A 741 -0.49 -46.79 -14.70
C SER A 741 -0.47 -46.54 -13.19
N ALA A 742 -1.27 -47.29 -12.43
CA ALA A 742 -1.26 -47.24 -10.97
C ALA A 742 0.14 -47.48 -10.33
N SER A 743 1.04 -48.17 -11.04
CA SER A 743 2.43 -48.37 -10.60
C SER A 743 3.39 -47.23 -10.92
N GLU A 744 2.98 -46.25 -11.71
CA GLU A 744 3.80 -45.11 -12.16
C GLU A 744 3.13 -43.76 -11.88
N ALA A 745 1.91 -43.77 -11.34
CA ALA A 745 1.18 -42.60 -10.86
C ALA A 745 2.00 -41.74 -9.87
N PRO A 746 1.65 -40.45 -9.73
CA PRO A 746 2.42 -39.50 -8.92
C PRO A 746 2.57 -39.97 -7.46
N GLN A 747 3.78 -39.79 -6.91
CA GLN A 747 4.08 -40.15 -5.52
C GLN A 747 4.62 -38.95 -4.75
N LEU A 748 3.94 -38.59 -3.67
CA LEU A 748 4.39 -37.60 -2.70
C LEU A 748 5.23 -38.29 -1.61
N CYS A 749 6.44 -37.80 -1.40
CA CYS A 749 7.32 -38.20 -0.30
C CYS A 749 7.56 -37.02 0.63
N ILE A 750 7.39 -37.24 1.94
CA ILE A 750 7.56 -36.25 3.01
C ILE A 750 8.51 -36.83 4.05
N GLU A 751 9.56 -36.10 4.38
CA GLU A 751 10.40 -36.36 5.54
C GLU A 751 9.93 -35.47 6.69
N TYR A 752 9.63 -36.05 7.84
CA TYR A 752 9.23 -35.30 9.04
C TYR A 752 9.90 -35.84 10.29
N ALA A 753 10.18 -34.96 11.24
CA ALA A 753 10.83 -35.33 12.49
C ALA A 753 9.79 -35.77 13.53
N THR A 754 10.03 -36.90 14.20
CA THR A 754 9.25 -37.34 15.38
C THR A 754 10.10 -37.34 16.63
N SER A 755 9.64 -36.64 17.66
CA SER A 755 10.30 -36.65 18.96
C SER A 755 9.95 -37.93 19.72
N THR A 756 10.90 -38.86 19.87
CA THR A 756 10.78 -39.97 20.82
C THR A 756 11.61 -39.68 22.06
N VAL A 757 10.96 -39.52 23.21
CA VAL A 757 11.65 -39.30 24.48
C VAL A 757 12.31 -40.61 24.94
N SER A 758 13.62 -40.74 24.76
CA SER A 758 14.43 -41.81 25.35
C SER A 758 15.04 -41.29 26.66
N PHE A 759 14.97 -42.08 27.74
CA PHE A 759 15.58 -41.73 29.03
C PHE A 759 16.91 -42.46 29.25
N ASP A 760 18.00 -41.76 29.60
CA ASP A 760 19.32 -42.37 29.84
C ASP A 760 19.31 -43.42 30.96
N CYS A 761 18.42 -43.25 31.93
CA CYS A 761 18.16 -44.19 33.02
C CYS A 761 16.71 -44.72 32.92
N PRO A 762 16.44 -45.73 32.07
CA PRO A 762 15.07 -46.09 31.68
C PRO A 762 14.16 -46.56 32.83
N VAL A 763 14.75 -47.09 33.90
CA VAL A 763 14.00 -47.56 35.08
C VAL A 763 13.51 -46.39 35.95
N LEU A 764 14.26 -45.30 35.96
CA LEU A 764 13.90 -44.07 36.68
C LEU A 764 13.07 -43.11 35.81
N GLN A 765 12.98 -43.38 34.50
CA GLN A 765 12.41 -42.47 33.50
C GLN A 765 13.02 -41.05 33.63
N ALA A 766 14.34 -40.98 33.80
CA ALA A 766 15.11 -39.75 33.97
C ALA A 766 16.41 -39.81 33.14
N ASN A 767 16.91 -38.65 32.72
CA ASN A 767 18.18 -38.51 32.00
C ASN A 767 19.35 -38.26 32.97
N ILE A 768 20.58 -38.55 32.55
CA ILE A 768 21.77 -38.17 33.32
C ILE A 768 21.80 -36.63 33.42
N GLY A 769 22.07 -36.11 34.60
CA GLY A 769 21.94 -34.68 34.92
C GLY A 769 20.54 -34.24 35.35
N SER A 770 19.52 -35.11 35.24
CA SER A 770 18.18 -34.77 35.75
C SER A 770 18.22 -34.52 37.25
N LEU A 771 17.51 -33.48 37.69
CA LEU A 771 17.39 -33.17 39.10
C LEU A 771 16.75 -34.34 39.85
N CYS A 772 17.32 -34.65 40.99
CA CYS A 772 16.83 -35.69 41.89
C CYS A 772 17.09 -35.22 43.32
N ASN A 773 16.76 -36.03 44.32
CA ASN A 773 17.11 -35.72 45.72
C ASN A 773 17.76 -36.96 46.34
N ASP A 774 19.01 -36.83 46.78
CA ASP A 774 19.80 -37.91 47.38
C ASP A 774 19.53 -38.07 48.89
N GLY A 775 18.71 -37.17 49.45
CA GLY A 775 18.28 -37.13 50.84
C GLY A 775 19.32 -36.55 51.79
N ASN A 776 20.42 -35.98 51.29
CA ASN A 776 21.47 -35.38 52.08
C ASN A 776 21.34 -33.85 52.11
N PRO A 777 20.95 -33.24 53.24
CA PRO A 777 20.70 -31.79 53.33
C PRO A 777 21.99 -30.93 53.30
N ASN A 778 23.17 -31.54 53.11
CA ASN A 778 24.44 -30.82 52.99
C ASN A 778 24.94 -30.75 51.55
N THR A 779 24.16 -31.26 50.60
CA THR A 779 24.41 -31.17 49.17
C THR A 779 23.27 -30.43 48.49
N ILE A 780 23.61 -29.66 47.46
CA ILE A 780 22.71 -28.95 46.55
C ILE A 780 23.03 -29.36 45.12
N ASN A 781 22.10 -29.08 44.22
CA ASN A 781 22.18 -29.47 42.81
C ASN A 781 22.33 -31.00 42.67
N ASP A 782 21.52 -31.73 43.44
CA ASP A 782 21.40 -33.18 43.35
C ASP A 782 20.95 -33.57 41.93
N ALA A 783 21.79 -34.33 41.24
CA ALA A 783 21.54 -34.76 39.87
C ALA A 783 21.84 -36.23 39.68
N ILE A 784 21.14 -36.85 38.71
CA ILE A 784 21.37 -38.24 38.32
C ILE A 784 22.75 -38.36 37.67
N ASP A 785 23.64 -39.12 38.27
CA ASP A 785 25.00 -39.35 37.77
C ASP A 785 25.03 -40.35 36.60
N ALA A 786 26.21 -40.49 35.97
CA ALA A 786 26.42 -41.40 34.84
C ALA A 786 26.20 -42.89 35.15
N ASN A 787 26.03 -43.26 36.43
CA ASN A 787 25.71 -44.61 36.87
C ASN A 787 24.24 -44.73 37.33
N CYS A 788 23.40 -43.73 37.06
CA CYS A 788 22.00 -43.62 37.45
C CYS A 788 21.76 -43.56 38.97
N ASN A 789 22.67 -42.95 39.74
CA ASN A 789 22.46 -42.63 41.16
C ASN A 789 22.15 -41.15 41.33
N CYS A 790 21.35 -40.80 42.34
CA CYS A 790 21.16 -39.41 42.71
C CYS A 790 22.27 -38.94 43.65
N THR A 791 23.00 -37.88 43.31
CA THR A 791 24.08 -37.30 44.13
C THR A 791 24.18 -35.79 43.93
N GLY A 792 24.46 -35.01 44.99
CA GLY A 792 24.68 -33.56 44.86
C GLY A 792 26.07 -33.02 45.20
N THR A 793 26.22 -31.71 44.99
CA THR A 793 27.41 -30.90 45.29
C THR A 793 27.34 -30.27 46.68
N PRO A 794 28.39 -30.29 47.53
CA PRO A 794 28.34 -29.72 48.88
C PRO A 794 28.13 -28.18 48.93
N VAL A 795 27.24 -27.69 49.82
CA VAL A 795 26.84 -26.25 49.96
C VAL A 795 27.87 -25.37 50.69
N ALA A 796 27.88 -24.06 50.39
CA ALA A 796 28.82 -23.03 50.87
C ALA A 796 28.47 -22.30 52.21
N CYS A 797 27.39 -22.66 52.94
CA CYS A 797 26.98 -22.00 54.20
C CYS A 797 27.05 -22.95 55.42
N PRO A 798 28.20 -23.12 56.09
CA PRO A 798 28.34 -24.12 57.14
C PRO A 798 27.86 -23.56 58.49
N GLY A 799 26.68 -23.99 58.93
CA GLY A 799 26.27 -23.95 60.34
C GLY A 799 25.16 -22.97 60.75
N ILE A 800 24.58 -22.21 59.83
CA ILE A 800 23.41 -21.34 60.10
C ILE A 800 22.15 -21.89 59.41
N GLY A 801 22.31 -22.55 58.27
CA GLY A 801 21.21 -23.19 57.53
C GLY A 801 20.54 -22.21 56.56
N ASP A 802 20.00 -22.80 55.50
CA ASP A 802 19.10 -22.24 54.51
C ASP A 802 17.94 -23.24 54.51
N ALA A 803 16.88 -22.93 55.24
CA ALA A 803 15.95 -23.94 55.73
C ALA A 803 14.92 -24.36 54.67
N ASP A 804 14.72 -23.54 53.65
CA ASP A 804 13.84 -23.83 52.52
C ASP A 804 14.56 -23.99 51.17
N GLY A 805 15.85 -23.62 51.10
CA GLY A 805 16.76 -23.99 50.03
C GLY A 805 16.77 -23.03 48.84
N ASP A 806 16.39 -21.77 49.03
CA ASP A 806 16.35 -20.76 47.97
C ASP A 806 17.72 -20.08 47.68
N GLY A 807 18.71 -20.33 48.55
CA GLY A 807 20.08 -19.82 48.41
C GLY A 807 20.41 -18.57 49.25
N LEU A 808 19.47 -18.02 50.03
CA LEU A 808 19.71 -16.95 51.00
C LEU A 808 19.95 -17.53 52.41
N CYS A 809 20.76 -16.85 53.22
CA CYS A 809 21.00 -17.29 54.60
C CYS A 809 19.84 -16.86 55.51
N ALA A 810 19.46 -17.73 56.45
CA ALA A 810 18.40 -17.51 57.43
C ALA A 810 18.41 -16.16 58.20
N ASP A 811 19.54 -15.44 58.22
CA ASP A 811 19.68 -14.16 58.91
C ASP A 811 19.41 -12.91 58.04
N VAL A 812 19.21 -13.09 56.73
CA VAL A 812 18.86 -12.04 55.77
C VAL A 812 17.57 -12.30 55.01
N ASP A 813 16.95 -13.46 55.22
CA ASP A 813 15.66 -13.85 54.65
C ASP A 813 14.50 -13.48 55.59
N CYS A 814 13.55 -12.67 55.09
CA CYS A 814 12.38 -12.26 55.84
C CYS A 814 11.37 -13.41 56.09
N ASP A 815 11.44 -14.54 55.36
CA ASP A 815 10.66 -15.76 55.64
C ASP A 815 11.42 -17.05 55.25
N ASP A 816 12.46 -17.38 56.03
CA ASP A 816 13.35 -18.57 55.97
C ASP A 816 12.65 -19.94 56.16
N ASN A 817 11.38 -20.07 55.77
CA ASN A 817 10.66 -21.36 55.72
C ASN A 817 9.76 -21.47 54.48
N ASN A 818 9.81 -20.51 53.56
CA ASN A 818 9.04 -20.50 52.33
C ASN A 818 9.91 -20.06 51.14
N PRO A 819 10.39 -21.02 50.30
CA PRO A 819 11.39 -20.76 49.27
C PRO A 819 10.85 -19.98 48.06
N ASN A 820 9.59 -19.51 48.15
CA ASN A 820 8.92 -18.69 47.13
C ASN A 820 8.74 -17.23 47.57
N ILE A 821 9.20 -16.84 48.77
CA ILE A 821 9.22 -15.43 49.22
C ILE A 821 10.68 -15.04 49.46
N THR A 822 11.42 -14.76 48.38
CA THR A 822 12.87 -14.48 48.40
C THR A 822 13.24 -13.09 48.93
N THR A 823 12.37 -12.46 49.73
CA THR A 823 12.38 -11.01 49.88
C THR A 823 13.33 -10.52 50.98
N GLN A 824 14.25 -9.65 50.58
CA GLN A 824 15.13 -8.88 51.47
C GLN A 824 14.66 -7.42 51.56
N PRO A 825 15.01 -6.67 52.64
CA PRO A 825 14.72 -5.25 52.73
C PRO A 825 15.27 -4.47 51.51
N GLY A 826 14.38 -3.82 50.76
CA GLY A 826 14.67 -3.11 49.51
C GLY A 826 14.02 -3.73 48.26
N ASP A 827 13.54 -4.97 48.34
CA ASP A 827 12.82 -5.61 47.23
C ASP A 827 11.41 -5.02 47.05
N ALA A 828 10.92 -5.04 45.80
CA ALA A 828 9.57 -4.62 45.46
C ALA A 828 8.53 -5.56 46.08
N CYS A 829 7.41 -5.00 46.50
CA CYS A 829 6.29 -5.74 47.08
C CYS A 829 4.98 -5.01 46.79
N ASN A 830 3.85 -5.54 47.29
CA ASN A 830 2.55 -4.88 47.24
C ASN A 830 1.93 -4.90 48.65
N ASP A 831 1.69 -3.73 49.24
CA ASP A 831 1.15 -3.60 50.60
C ASP A 831 -0.39 -3.67 50.66
N GLY A 832 -1.03 -3.78 49.48
CA GLY A 832 -2.46 -3.84 49.30
C GLY A 832 -3.17 -2.51 49.55
N ASP A 833 -2.45 -1.39 49.71
CA ASP A 833 -3.00 -0.03 49.75
C ASP A 833 -2.92 0.60 48.35
N ASN A 834 -4.04 0.54 47.64
CA ASN A 834 -4.23 1.07 46.27
C ASN A 834 -4.00 2.59 46.14
N THR A 835 -3.66 3.30 47.22
CA THR A 835 -3.34 4.72 47.21
C THR A 835 -1.84 5.02 47.22
N THR A 836 -1.00 3.98 47.25
CA THR A 836 0.45 4.05 47.13
C THR A 836 0.95 3.33 45.87
N ILE A 837 2.12 3.75 45.38
CA ILE A 837 2.87 3.14 44.27
C ILE A 837 4.33 2.95 44.70
N ASN A 838 5.05 2.08 43.98
CA ASN A 838 6.43 1.70 44.25
C ASN A 838 6.61 1.13 45.68
N ASP A 839 5.81 0.15 46.07
CA ASP A 839 5.93 -0.44 47.40
C ASP A 839 7.20 -1.28 47.50
N ILE A 840 7.95 -1.08 48.58
CA ILE A 840 9.19 -1.79 48.86
C ILE A 840 9.19 -2.32 50.30
N ILE A 841 9.89 -3.43 50.51
CA ILE A 841 10.00 -4.08 51.81
C ILE A 841 10.97 -3.30 52.69
N ASP A 842 10.48 -2.80 53.82
CA ASP A 842 11.28 -2.02 54.76
C ASP A 842 12.24 -2.89 55.58
N ALA A 843 13.13 -2.24 56.34
CA ALA A 843 14.13 -2.93 57.19
C ALA A 843 13.53 -3.80 58.32
N ASN A 844 12.21 -3.79 58.51
CA ASN A 844 11.49 -4.65 59.44
C ASN A 844 10.56 -5.63 58.72
N CYS A 845 10.79 -5.88 57.42
CA CYS A 845 10.03 -6.78 56.56
C CYS A 845 8.55 -6.39 56.39
N ASN A 846 8.19 -5.10 56.44
CA ASN A 846 6.85 -4.62 56.08
C ASN A 846 6.87 -4.03 54.67
N CYS A 847 5.89 -4.37 53.86
CA CYS A 847 5.69 -3.72 52.56
C CYS A 847 5.06 -2.33 52.77
N THR A 848 5.66 -1.28 52.20
CA THR A 848 5.11 0.09 52.26
C THR A 848 5.41 0.89 51.00
N GLY A 849 4.43 1.63 50.48
CA GLY A 849 4.58 2.46 49.27
C GLY A 849 4.61 3.97 49.43
N THR A 850 4.84 4.66 48.30
CA THR A 850 4.75 6.13 48.19
C THR A 850 3.37 6.58 47.68
N PRO A 851 2.69 7.57 48.30
CA PRO A 851 1.35 7.98 47.87
C PRO A 851 1.28 8.49 46.43
N THR A 852 0.38 7.92 45.62
CA THR A 852 0.18 8.25 44.20
C THR A 852 -0.90 9.32 43.97
N THR A 853 -0.89 9.93 42.78
CA THR A 853 -1.97 10.78 42.27
C THR A 853 -3.00 10.02 41.42
N CYS A 854 -2.89 8.70 41.22
CA CYS A 854 -3.86 7.90 40.44
C CYS A 854 -5.29 8.13 41.03
N THR A 855 -6.26 8.45 40.16
CA THR A 855 -7.64 8.76 40.58
C THR A 855 -8.47 7.50 40.82
N GLY A 856 -8.15 6.77 41.90
CA GLY A 856 -9.16 5.97 42.61
C GLY A 856 -9.14 4.45 42.48
N ILE A 857 -8.19 3.82 41.75
CA ILE A 857 -8.12 2.34 41.67
C ILE A 857 -6.74 1.68 41.89
N GLY A 858 -5.62 2.39 41.79
CA GLY A 858 -4.28 1.86 42.13
C GLY A 858 -3.56 1.19 40.96
N ASP A 859 -2.57 0.33 41.24
CA ASP A 859 -1.78 -0.54 40.33
C ASP A 859 -1.76 -1.92 41.03
N ALA A 860 -2.50 -2.90 40.51
CA ALA A 860 -2.88 -4.08 41.28
C ALA A 860 -1.91 -5.25 41.17
N ASP A 861 -1.12 -5.35 40.11
CA ASP A 861 -0.11 -6.39 39.94
C ASP A 861 1.34 -5.90 40.11
N GLY A 862 1.54 -4.59 40.23
CA GLY A 862 2.80 -3.97 40.67
C GLY A 862 3.84 -3.85 39.57
N ASP A 863 3.44 -3.85 38.30
CA ASP A 863 4.32 -3.65 37.15
C ASP A 863 4.69 -2.15 36.92
N GLY A 864 4.02 -1.25 37.63
CA GLY A 864 4.23 0.20 37.58
C GLY A 864 3.23 0.97 36.71
N VAL A 865 2.21 0.32 36.14
CA VAL A 865 1.14 0.92 35.33
C VAL A 865 -0.14 1.04 36.18
N CYS A 866 -0.82 2.21 36.19
CA CYS A 866 -2.08 2.33 36.97
C CYS A 866 -3.15 1.37 36.35
N ALA A 867 -3.89 0.67 37.21
CA ALA A 867 -4.98 -0.26 36.92
C ALA A 867 -6.08 0.25 35.98
N ASP A 868 -6.20 1.57 35.82
CA ASP A 868 -7.17 2.19 34.93
C ASP A 868 -6.73 2.29 33.47
N VAL A 869 -5.48 1.94 33.15
CA VAL A 869 -4.92 1.91 31.79
C VAL A 869 -4.20 0.60 31.44
N ASP A 870 -3.98 -0.28 32.42
CA ASP A 870 -3.44 -1.62 32.24
C ASP A 870 -4.51 -2.60 31.73
N CYS A 871 -4.16 -3.31 30.67
CA CYS A 871 -5.06 -4.24 29.99
C CYS A 871 -5.19 -5.62 30.63
N ASP A 872 -4.25 -5.99 31.50
CA ASP A 872 -4.41 -7.14 32.38
C ASP A 872 -3.70 -6.86 33.71
N ASP A 873 -4.31 -5.96 34.50
CA ASP A 873 -3.93 -5.52 35.87
C ASP A 873 -3.91 -6.65 36.93
N ASN A 874 -3.77 -7.90 36.51
CA ASN A 874 -3.52 -9.06 37.35
C ASN A 874 -2.34 -9.91 36.82
N ASN A 875 -1.62 -9.44 35.80
CA ASN A 875 -0.58 -10.17 35.10
C ASN A 875 0.62 -9.27 34.77
N PRO A 876 1.66 -9.24 35.62
CA PRO A 876 2.78 -8.30 35.52
C PRO A 876 3.74 -8.57 34.34
N ASN A 877 3.42 -9.54 33.47
CA ASN A 877 4.15 -9.81 32.21
C ASN A 877 3.43 -9.22 30.99
N ILE A 878 2.20 -8.72 31.14
CA ILE A 878 1.46 -8.03 30.10
C ILE A 878 1.53 -6.55 30.43
N THR A 879 2.65 -5.91 30.07
CA THR A 879 2.86 -4.48 30.30
C THR A 879 2.15 -3.60 29.26
N SER A 880 1.27 -4.20 28.45
CA SER A 880 0.67 -3.54 27.30
C SER A 880 -0.50 -2.70 27.75
N GLN A 881 -0.44 -1.39 27.54
CA GLN A 881 -1.48 -0.44 27.95
C GLN A 881 -2.38 -0.09 26.77
N THR A 882 -3.58 0.43 27.07
CA THR A 882 -4.46 0.98 26.03
C THR A 882 -3.70 2.04 25.21
N GLY A 883 -3.57 1.83 23.90
CA GLY A 883 -2.84 2.69 22.97
C GLY A 883 -1.49 2.18 22.47
N ASP A 884 -0.99 1.05 23.00
CA ASP A 884 0.20 0.39 22.45
C ASP A 884 -0.08 -0.20 21.06
N ALA A 885 0.93 -0.19 20.18
CA ALA A 885 0.83 -0.73 18.83
C ALA A 885 0.73 -2.27 18.86
N CYS A 886 -0.12 -2.82 18.00
CA CYS A 886 -0.32 -4.26 17.86
C CYS A 886 -0.64 -4.59 16.38
N ASN A 887 -0.99 -5.84 16.03
CA ASN A 887 -1.51 -6.20 14.71
C ASN A 887 -2.71 -7.16 14.89
N ASP A 888 -3.88 -6.81 14.39
CA ASP A 888 -5.12 -7.57 14.55
C ASP A 888 -5.38 -8.59 13.43
N GLY A 889 -4.52 -8.59 12.41
CA GLY A 889 -4.57 -9.48 11.25
C GLY A 889 -5.73 -9.18 10.30
N ASP A 890 -6.42 -8.06 10.47
CA ASP A 890 -7.49 -7.60 9.59
C ASP A 890 -6.93 -6.56 8.60
N ASN A 891 -6.75 -6.99 7.36
CA ASN A 891 -6.21 -6.18 6.25
C ASN A 891 -7.14 -5.01 5.85
N THR A 892 -8.29 -4.86 6.52
CA THR A 892 -9.20 -3.73 6.35
C THR A 892 -9.03 -2.67 7.43
N THR A 893 -8.11 -2.84 8.38
CA THR A 893 -7.78 -1.90 9.45
C THR A 893 -6.28 -1.51 9.41
N VAL A 894 -5.96 -0.28 9.86
CA VAL A 894 -4.59 0.25 9.98
C VAL A 894 -4.41 0.99 11.31
N ASN A 895 -3.17 1.23 11.71
CA ASN A 895 -2.83 1.83 13.00
C ASN A 895 -3.43 1.02 14.16
N ASP A 896 -3.22 -0.29 14.11
CA ASP A 896 -3.66 -1.25 15.11
C ASP A 896 -3.08 -0.90 16.47
N VAL A 897 -3.98 -0.59 17.40
CA VAL A 897 -3.63 -0.29 18.78
C VAL A 897 -4.51 -1.10 19.72
N ILE A 898 -3.99 -1.37 20.90
CA ILE A 898 -4.75 -2.05 21.95
C ILE A 898 -5.85 -1.09 22.43
N ASP A 899 -7.11 -1.50 22.24
CA ASP A 899 -8.28 -0.70 22.59
C ASP A 899 -8.59 -0.72 24.09
N ALA A 900 -9.57 0.07 24.52
CA ALA A 900 -9.97 0.14 25.93
C ALA A 900 -10.61 -1.15 26.49
N ASN A 901 -10.80 -2.17 25.64
CA ASN A 901 -11.24 -3.51 26.02
C ASN A 901 -10.13 -4.56 25.81
N CYS A 902 -8.90 -4.11 25.54
CA CYS A 902 -7.71 -4.95 25.42
C CYS A 902 -7.74 -5.92 24.24
N ASN A 903 -8.41 -5.51 23.17
CA ASN A 903 -8.32 -6.17 21.88
C ASN A 903 -7.35 -5.38 21.02
N CYS A 904 -6.54 -6.09 20.23
CA CYS A 904 -5.89 -5.44 19.12
C CYS A 904 -6.95 -5.11 18.07
N ALA A 905 -7.09 -3.82 17.76
CA ALA A 905 -8.04 -3.35 16.79
C ALA A 905 -7.47 -2.11 16.10
N GLY A 906 -7.44 -2.12 14.77
CA GLY A 906 -7.09 -0.95 14.00
C GLY A 906 -8.25 -0.04 13.66
N THR A 907 -7.89 1.07 13.05
CA THR A 907 -8.83 2.01 12.48
C THR A 907 -9.23 1.49 11.09
N PRO A 908 -10.52 1.28 10.80
CA PRO A 908 -10.94 0.82 9.48
C PRO A 908 -10.38 1.73 8.38
N THR A 909 -9.66 1.14 7.44
CA THR A 909 -9.21 1.82 6.22
C THR A 909 -10.41 2.20 5.36
N THR A 910 -10.19 3.09 4.39
CA THR A 910 -11.16 3.35 3.33
C THR A 910 -11.20 2.23 2.28
N CYS A 911 -10.33 1.22 2.37
CA CYS A 911 -10.23 0.14 1.39
C CYS A 911 -11.43 -0.80 1.53
N THR A 912 -12.25 -0.89 0.49
CA THR A 912 -13.40 -1.81 0.46
C THR A 912 -13.05 -3.03 -0.39
N GLY A 913 -13.01 -4.22 0.21
CA GLY A 913 -12.85 -5.48 -0.51
C GLY A 913 -11.52 -6.20 -0.27
N ILE A 914 -10.46 -5.80 -0.98
CA ILE A 914 -9.25 -6.63 -1.20
C ILE A 914 -8.07 -6.29 -0.25
N GLY A 915 -8.15 -5.21 0.54
CA GLY A 915 -7.14 -4.83 1.53
C GLY A 915 -5.97 -4.01 0.97
N ASP A 916 -4.94 -3.85 1.80
CA ASP A 916 -3.62 -3.25 1.54
C ASP A 916 -2.61 -4.29 2.05
N ALA A 917 -2.02 -5.06 1.14
CA ALA A 917 -1.39 -6.33 1.49
C ALA A 917 0.09 -6.20 1.91
N ASP A 918 0.78 -5.16 1.47
CA ASP A 918 2.14 -4.85 1.89
C ASP A 918 2.23 -3.76 2.98
N GLY A 919 1.09 -3.17 3.35
CA GLY A 919 0.95 -2.28 4.49
C GLY A 919 1.49 -0.88 4.24
N ASP A 920 1.61 -0.48 2.97
CA ASP A 920 2.13 0.83 2.56
C ASP A 920 1.08 1.97 2.65
N GLY A 921 -0.17 1.62 2.96
CA GLY A 921 -1.29 2.53 3.10
C GLY A 921 -2.11 2.73 1.82
N VAL A 922 -1.83 2.01 0.73
CA VAL A 922 -2.53 2.08 -0.56
C VAL A 922 -3.33 0.80 -0.80
N CYS A 923 -4.62 0.95 -1.11
CA CYS A 923 -5.47 -0.21 -1.38
C CYS A 923 -5.00 -0.98 -2.62
N ALA A 924 -5.05 -2.31 -2.56
CA ALA A 924 -4.68 -3.25 -3.62
C ALA A 924 -5.28 -2.97 -5.01
N ASP A 925 -6.46 -2.36 -5.07
CA ASP A 925 -7.14 -2.01 -6.32
C ASP A 925 -6.64 -0.70 -6.95
N VAL A 926 -5.89 0.07 -6.16
CA VAL A 926 -5.21 1.29 -6.54
C VAL A 926 -3.73 1.00 -6.74
N ASP A 927 -3.13 0.11 -5.97
CA ASP A 927 -1.70 -0.11 -5.96
C ASP A 927 -1.15 -0.80 -7.23
N CYS A 928 0.05 -0.39 -7.66
CA CYS A 928 0.67 -0.85 -8.90
C CYS A 928 1.35 -2.21 -8.74
N ASP A 929 1.72 -2.59 -7.52
CA ASP A 929 2.21 -3.91 -7.16
C ASP A 929 2.04 -4.15 -5.65
N ASP A 930 0.84 -4.61 -5.26
CA ASP A 930 0.34 -4.78 -3.87
C ASP A 930 1.06 -5.91 -3.08
N ASN A 931 2.31 -6.17 -3.43
CA ASN A 931 3.23 -7.04 -2.69
C ASN A 931 4.62 -6.39 -2.52
N ASP A 932 4.81 -5.16 -3.02
CA ASP A 932 6.06 -4.42 -2.93
C ASP A 932 5.74 -3.01 -2.41
N PRO A 933 5.98 -2.74 -1.11
CA PRO A 933 5.61 -1.47 -0.47
C PRO A 933 6.42 -0.26 -1.02
N ASN A 934 7.34 -0.51 -1.96
CA ASN A 934 8.10 0.51 -2.68
C ASN A 934 7.48 0.90 -4.04
N ILE A 935 6.49 0.15 -4.53
CA ILE A 935 5.80 0.35 -5.82
C ILE A 935 4.37 0.82 -5.57
N THR A 936 4.21 1.81 -4.68
CA THR A 936 2.96 2.56 -4.54
C THR A 936 2.49 3.09 -5.90
N SER A 937 1.24 2.81 -6.28
CA SER A 937 0.56 3.78 -7.15
C SER A 937 0.38 5.06 -6.34
N GLN A 938 0.67 6.20 -6.98
CA GLN A 938 0.44 7.50 -6.35
C GLN A 938 -1.00 7.53 -5.85
N VAL A 939 -1.25 7.97 -4.62
CA VAL A 939 -2.62 8.19 -4.13
C VAL A 939 -3.39 9.00 -5.17
N GLY A 940 -4.24 8.32 -5.94
CA GLY A 940 -4.99 8.89 -7.04
C GLY A 940 -4.36 8.88 -8.44
N ARG A 941 -3.33 8.09 -8.77
CA ARG A 941 -2.96 7.81 -10.16
C ARG A 941 -2.83 6.31 -10.38
N ARG A 942 -3.78 5.75 -11.14
CA ARG A 942 -3.59 4.43 -11.75
C ARG A 942 -2.29 4.42 -12.55
N CYS A 943 -1.57 3.30 -12.48
CA CYS A 943 -0.31 3.05 -13.17
C CYS A 943 -0.33 3.65 -14.59
N LEU A 944 0.72 4.43 -14.90
CA LEU A 944 0.97 5.09 -16.19
C LEU A 944 1.16 4.11 -17.39
N GLN A 945 0.63 2.89 -17.31
CA GLN A 945 0.61 1.92 -18.40
C GLN A 945 -0.64 1.94 -19.27
N ARG A 946 -1.63 2.83 -19.04
CA ARG A 946 -2.58 3.18 -20.10
C ARG A 946 -1.95 4.15 -21.11
N TRP A 947 -0.85 3.74 -21.73
CA TRP A 947 -0.64 4.02 -23.15
C TRP A 947 -1.82 3.36 -23.89
N ARG A 948 -2.96 4.06 -23.97
CA ARG A 948 -3.97 3.70 -24.97
C ARG A 948 -3.27 3.88 -26.31
N PRO A 949 -3.10 2.82 -27.12
CA PRO A 949 -2.35 2.93 -28.36
C PRO A 949 -3.07 3.91 -29.28
N HIS A 950 -2.55 5.13 -29.40
CA HIS A 950 -2.92 6.00 -30.50
C HIS A 950 -2.39 5.34 -31.77
N HIS A 951 -3.30 4.69 -32.49
CA HIS A 951 -3.26 4.70 -33.94
C HIS A 951 -3.26 6.16 -34.38
N HIS A 952 -2.10 6.76 -34.63
CA HIS A 952 -1.78 7.61 -35.78
C HIS A 952 -0.33 8.11 -35.66
N GLN A 953 0.37 8.12 -36.80
CA GLN A 953 1.80 8.38 -37.00
C GLN A 953 2.27 9.77 -36.58
#